data_AF-A0A7K0S1F1-F1
#
_entry.id   AF-A0A7K0S1F1-F1
#
_cell.length_a   1.000
_cell.length_b   1.000
_cell.length_c   1.000
_cell.angle_alpha   90.00
_cell.angle_beta   90.00
_cell.angle_gamma   90.00
#
_symmetry.space_group_name_H-M   'P 1'
#
loop_
_entity.id
_entity.type
_entity.pdbx_description
1 polymer ?
#
loop_
_entity_poly.entity_id
_entity_poly.type
_entity_poly.pdbx_seq_one_letter_code
_entity_poly.pdbx_strand_id
1 'polypeptide(L)'
;MGLLKHSSLSLAAVSAVFAFALPAAASAGSLYWTNINSATPLSVGTSGLDGSARNNSFVLAPDNPYGLFVTANKIYWTNYTSGTIGRSNLDGSGVNQDFITGGSRPADVSADADHLYWANSSSNSIGRSNLDGSGVNQNFITGTATAATVWVSDDYIYWGNGSFAGNSSIGRSKLDGTGVNQNFITGAGVRAPATVASDANYLYWTNSAGAPTISRAELDGSAVEPDFIIAGADGSLPNGLEISGQYIYWTLFSSNAMGRANLDGSGVDTSFISPLSGGLAARRPLSASARGAAVSAAGGPASVAVSQYELRVSKSGSGTGTVKSEPAGIDCGSACTRSFWEAQRVTLSATPSDGAKFTGWSGDCTGSAASCTVTMSQARSVTANFAQLLPPPSSFLLSVSKGGSGAGAVSSSPAGISCGSDCAQNFASGSKVTLTAVPADTSTFSGWSGACSGSASCSVTMTEARNVTATFSAVPKRSFSLTVVKSGSGLGTVSSTPAGIDCGPDCKQSFADGSSVTLVAKSTSGASFTGWGGDCKGTASCRVAITRARKVEAVFESSNDFKIISTRARHGVIHSKIWFPHAGYVAQRGVRFGLLRHGATVCTDSRNVGEASTLNIDCRLNDTTRRALCWHPIPVSIKTTFTPTGGLTRSRTRYILLHRTCSGILG
;
A
#
# COMPACT_ATOMS: atom_id res chain seq x y z
N MET A 1 27.89 51.39 61.36
CA MET A 1 28.69 51.29 60.13
C MET A 1 29.53 50.03 60.24
N GLY A 2 29.22 48.99 59.45
CA GLY A 2 29.85 47.67 59.54
C GLY A 2 28.98 46.61 58.87
N LEU A 3 29.19 46.41 57.56
CA LEU A 3 28.44 45.48 56.70
C LEU A 3 28.69 44.01 57.10
N LEU A 4 27.60 43.26 57.34
CA LEU A 4 27.60 41.80 57.25
C LEU A 4 27.40 41.42 55.79
N LYS A 5 28.45 40.91 55.16
CA LYS A 5 28.39 40.25 53.85
C LYS A 5 27.53 38.99 53.99
N HIS A 6 26.30 39.02 53.46
CA HIS A 6 25.58 37.81 53.10
C HIS A 6 26.31 37.15 51.93
N SER A 7 27.07 36.09 52.21
CA SER A 7 27.54 35.16 51.19
C SER A 7 26.33 34.37 50.69
N SER A 8 25.82 34.76 49.52
CA SER A 8 24.82 34.05 48.75
C SER A 8 25.36 32.66 48.34
N LEU A 9 24.86 31.62 49.00
CA LEU A 9 24.94 30.25 48.51
C LEU A 9 24.06 30.17 47.26
N SER A 10 24.68 30.22 46.07
CA SER A 10 23.96 29.89 44.83
C SER A 10 23.74 28.37 44.81
N LEU A 11 22.53 27.95 45.17
CA LEU A 11 22.03 26.62 44.85
C LEU A 11 21.96 26.49 43.32
N ALA A 12 22.66 25.51 42.75
CA ALA A 12 22.62 25.21 41.32
C ALA A 12 21.29 24.53 40.98
N ALA A 13 20.29 25.29 40.51
CA ALA A 13 19.05 24.75 39.98
C ALA A 13 19.22 24.42 38.49
N VAL A 14 18.74 23.25 38.07
CA VAL A 14 18.45 22.96 36.66
C VAL A 14 16.97 23.20 36.50
N SER A 15 16.62 24.34 35.90
CA SER A 15 15.27 24.55 35.42
C SER A 15 15.22 23.92 34.03
N ALA A 16 14.31 22.98 33.82
CA ALA A 16 14.20 22.26 32.56
C ALA A 16 12.71 22.10 32.24
N VAL A 17 12.33 22.39 31.00
CA VAL A 17 11.06 21.97 30.39
C VAL A 17 11.41 20.84 29.41
N PHE A 18 10.51 19.87 29.29
CA PHE A 18 10.79 18.57 28.67
C PHE A 18 9.91 18.41 27.45
N ALA A 19 10.42 17.69 26.46
CA ALA A 19 9.59 17.11 25.41
C ALA A 19 10.16 15.82 24.87
N PHE A 20 9.27 14.99 24.35
CA PHE A 20 9.58 13.67 23.84
C PHE A 20 9.57 13.68 22.32
N ALA A 21 10.53 12.98 21.72
CA ALA A 21 10.43 12.56 20.33
C ALA A 21 10.06 11.08 20.30
N LEU A 22 8.87 10.77 19.81
CA LEU A 22 8.62 9.46 19.23
C LEU A 22 8.77 9.59 17.71
N PRO A 23 9.85 9.08 17.10
CA PRO A 23 9.84 8.87 15.67
C PRO A 23 8.76 7.84 15.35
N ALA A 24 7.84 8.19 14.45
CA ALA A 24 7.06 7.21 13.74
C ALA A 24 8.04 6.32 12.95
N ALA A 25 8.07 5.05 13.34
CA ALA A 25 8.88 3.94 12.83
C ALA A 25 10.29 3.75 13.46
N ALA A 26 10.43 2.59 14.12
CA ALA A 26 11.66 1.87 14.52
C ALA A 26 12.42 2.32 15.81
N SER A 27 12.06 1.65 16.92
CA SER A 27 12.96 1.10 17.96
C SER A 27 14.14 1.96 18.48
N ALA A 28 13.82 2.91 19.37
CA ALA A 28 14.56 3.39 20.55
C ALA A 28 14.28 4.91 20.68
N GLY A 29 13.26 5.27 21.44
CA GLY A 29 12.93 6.68 21.68
C GLY A 29 14.04 7.40 22.45
N SER A 30 14.10 8.73 22.28
CA SER A 30 15.01 9.59 23.03
C SER A 30 14.22 10.57 23.90
N LEU A 31 14.72 10.81 25.10
CA LEU A 31 14.31 11.92 25.95
C LEU A 31 15.07 13.17 25.52
N TYR A 32 14.40 14.32 25.54
CA TYR A 32 15.03 15.61 25.35
C TYR A 32 14.63 16.56 26.49
N TRP A 33 15.55 17.46 26.84
CA TRP A 33 15.32 18.45 27.89
C TRP A 33 16.10 19.71 27.63
N THR A 34 15.64 20.83 28.18
CA THR A 34 16.41 22.08 28.18
C THR A 34 17.28 22.20 29.42
N ASN A 35 18.49 22.74 29.26
CA ASN A 35 19.41 23.07 30.34
C ASN A 35 19.52 24.59 30.44
N ILE A 36 19.00 25.17 31.52
CA ILE A 36 19.05 26.64 31.72
C ILE A 36 19.88 27.12 32.90
N ASN A 37 20.81 26.28 33.39
CA ASN A 37 21.75 26.70 34.45
C ASN A 37 22.97 27.43 33.86
N SER A 38 23.65 28.24 34.68
CA SER A 38 24.85 29.01 34.30
C SER A 38 26.20 28.26 34.40
N ALA A 39 26.21 27.04 34.93
CA ALA A 39 27.38 26.18 35.10
C ALA A 39 27.61 25.21 33.92
N THR A 40 26.59 25.01 33.07
CA THR A 40 26.66 24.30 31.79
C THR A 40 26.30 25.25 30.66
N PRO A 41 26.81 25.06 29.43
CA PRO A 41 26.31 25.79 28.28
C PRO A 41 24.78 25.61 28.18
N LEU A 42 24.06 26.72 28.02
CA LEU A 42 22.62 26.69 27.76
C LEU A 42 22.38 25.88 26.49
N SER A 43 21.54 24.85 26.60
CA SER A 43 21.47 23.80 25.59
C SER A 43 20.20 22.97 25.69
N VAL A 44 19.92 22.21 24.64
CA VAL A 44 19.05 21.04 24.67
C VAL A 44 19.93 19.81 24.89
N GLY A 45 19.57 18.95 25.84
CA GLY A 45 20.18 17.66 26.08
C GLY A 45 19.36 16.49 25.54
N THR A 46 19.96 15.30 25.47
CA THR A 46 19.27 14.07 25.05
C THR A 46 19.77 12.82 25.77
N SER A 47 18.92 11.80 25.89
CA SER A 47 19.26 10.46 26.39
C SER A 47 18.33 9.40 25.79
N GLY A 48 18.62 8.12 25.96
CA GLY A 48 17.61 7.07 25.78
C GLY A 48 16.47 7.17 26.79
N LEU A 49 15.33 6.53 26.52
CA LEU A 49 14.17 6.46 27.44
C LEU A 49 14.49 5.84 28.81
N ASP A 50 15.52 4.99 28.88
CA ASP A 50 16.04 4.40 30.12
C ASP A 50 17.06 5.31 30.83
N GLY A 51 17.29 6.52 30.30
CA GLY A 51 18.28 7.46 30.80
C GLY A 51 19.72 7.14 30.41
N SER A 52 19.96 6.18 29.51
CA SER A 52 21.29 5.88 28.96
C SER A 52 21.75 6.89 27.89
N ALA A 53 23.01 6.83 27.46
CA ALA A 53 23.56 7.67 26.37
C ALA A 53 23.32 9.19 26.53
N ARG A 54 23.42 9.69 27.78
CA ARG A 54 23.16 11.10 28.09
C ARG A 54 24.16 12.01 27.40
N ASN A 55 23.64 13.04 26.74
CA ASN A 55 24.40 14.17 26.22
C ASN A 55 23.72 15.46 26.69
N ASN A 56 24.34 16.14 27.66
CA ASN A 56 23.82 17.37 28.25
C ASN A 56 24.01 18.62 27.36
N SER A 57 24.69 18.51 26.22
CA SER A 57 24.95 19.67 25.34
C SER A 57 24.77 19.27 23.88
N PHE A 58 23.67 18.58 23.61
CA PHE A 58 23.36 18.02 22.30
C PHE A 58 23.14 19.11 21.24
N VAL A 59 22.34 20.13 21.56
CA VAL A 59 22.20 21.35 20.75
C VAL A 59 22.48 22.55 21.64
N LEU A 60 23.42 23.40 21.24
CA LEU A 60 23.63 24.67 21.94
C LEU A 60 22.43 25.58 21.70
N ALA A 61 21.89 26.16 22.77
CA ALA A 61 20.75 27.06 22.74
C ALA A 61 21.04 28.19 23.74
N PRO A 62 21.76 29.25 23.31
CA PRO A 62 22.39 30.21 24.22
C PRO A 62 21.40 31.18 24.90
N ASP A 63 20.13 31.20 24.49
CA ASP A 63 19.19 32.27 24.86
C ASP A 63 18.07 31.82 25.82
N ASN A 64 18.48 31.19 26.93
CA ASN A 64 17.60 30.69 27.99
C ASN A 64 16.49 29.76 27.43
N PRO A 65 16.85 28.57 26.94
CA PRO A 65 15.93 27.65 26.29
C PRO A 65 14.91 27.13 27.30
N TYR A 66 13.65 27.57 27.24
CA TYR A 66 12.67 27.22 28.26
C TYR A 66 11.87 26.00 27.83
N GLY A 67 10.79 26.20 27.07
CA GLY A 67 9.94 25.17 26.50
C GLY A 67 10.63 24.33 25.43
N LEU A 68 10.14 23.11 25.25
CA LEU A 68 10.64 22.14 24.28
C LEU A 68 9.45 21.40 23.68
N PHE A 69 9.53 21.03 22.40
CA PHE A 69 8.62 20.07 21.77
C PHE A 69 9.36 19.27 20.72
N VAL A 70 9.02 18.00 20.52
CA VAL A 70 9.65 17.20 19.47
C VAL A 70 8.60 16.52 18.60
N THR A 71 8.74 16.69 17.29
CA THR A 71 7.92 15.99 16.29
C THR A 71 8.66 14.76 15.78
N ALA A 72 8.07 14.05 14.81
CA ALA A 72 8.71 12.90 14.17
C ALA A 72 10.06 13.21 13.49
N ASN A 73 10.39 14.48 13.23
CA ASN A 73 11.60 14.87 12.50
C ASN A 73 12.33 16.12 13.02
N LYS A 74 11.75 16.87 13.97
CA LYS A 74 12.31 18.16 14.43
C LYS A 74 12.20 18.31 15.93
N ILE A 75 13.22 18.94 16.51
CA ILE A 75 13.22 19.44 17.89
C ILE A 75 12.96 20.94 17.81
N TYR A 76 12.01 21.44 18.59
CA TYR A 76 11.69 22.85 18.75
C TYR A 76 11.92 23.27 20.19
N TRP A 77 12.47 24.45 20.42
CA TRP A 77 12.62 25.01 21.76
C TRP A 77 12.29 26.50 21.76
N THR A 78 11.85 27.03 22.90
CA THR A 78 11.63 28.47 23.05
C THR A 78 12.88 29.14 23.59
N ASN A 79 13.33 30.22 22.96
CA ASN A 79 14.36 31.09 23.49
C ASN A 79 13.69 32.22 24.26
N TYR A 80 13.53 32.01 25.57
CA TYR A 80 12.67 32.86 26.41
C TYR A 80 13.13 34.32 26.46
N THR A 81 14.44 34.55 26.45
CA THR A 81 15.01 35.90 26.56
C THR A 81 14.94 36.67 25.24
N SER A 82 15.28 36.03 24.12
CA SER A 82 15.31 36.68 22.80
C SER A 82 13.93 36.76 22.14
N GLY A 83 12.94 36.02 22.64
CA GLY A 83 11.60 36.03 22.07
C GLY A 83 11.51 35.25 20.76
N THR A 84 12.36 34.22 20.59
CA THR A 84 12.37 33.38 19.39
C THR A 84 12.01 31.94 19.71
N ILE A 85 11.69 31.18 18.67
CA ILE A 85 11.59 29.72 18.73
C ILE A 85 12.69 29.16 17.86
N GLY A 86 13.53 28.31 18.44
CA GLY A 86 14.58 27.60 17.73
C GLY A 86 14.11 26.24 17.22
N ARG A 87 14.84 25.69 16.24
CA ARG A 87 14.58 24.37 15.68
C ARG A 87 15.87 23.65 15.26
N SER A 88 15.88 22.32 15.37
CA SER A 88 16.91 21.44 14.79
C SER A 88 16.31 20.12 14.28
N ASN A 89 17.09 19.32 13.57
CA ASN A 89 16.78 17.93 13.25
C ASN A 89 16.95 17.04 14.49
N LEU A 90 16.37 15.84 14.50
CA LEU A 90 16.52 14.88 15.62
C LEU A 90 17.96 14.44 15.89
N ASP A 91 18.86 14.59 14.91
CA ASP A 91 20.30 14.31 15.05
C ASP A 91 21.11 15.53 15.52
N GLY A 92 20.44 16.64 15.86
CA GLY A 92 21.05 17.88 16.33
C GLY A 92 21.59 18.78 15.21
N SER A 93 21.50 18.36 13.95
CA SER A 93 21.90 19.18 12.80
C SER A 93 20.84 20.21 12.40
N GLY A 94 21.19 21.16 11.54
CA GLY A 94 20.24 22.14 11.01
C GLY A 94 19.66 23.11 12.05
N VAL A 95 20.45 23.41 13.09
CA VAL A 95 20.09 24.36 14.15
C VAL A 95 19.80 25.74 13.57
N ASN A 96 18.62 26.27 13.87
CA ASN A 96 18.24 27.65 13.61
C ASN A 96 17.64 28.22 14.90
N GLN A 97 18.32 29.18 15.54
CA GLN A 97 17.86 29.81 16.79
C GLN A 97 16.69 30.77 16.58
N ASP A 98 16.55 31.31 15.37
CA ASP A 98 15.60 32.36 15.03
C ASP A 98 14.58 31.87 14.01
N PHE A 99 14.15 30.60 14.16
CA PHE A 99 13.23 29.98 13.23
C PHE A 99 11.87 30.70 13.23
N ILE A 100 11.35 31.05 14.41
CA ILE A 100 10.23 32.00 14.56
C ILE A 100 10.73 33.19 15.37
N THR A 101 10.46 34.41 14.90
CA THR A 101 10.84 35.65 15.58
C THR A 101 9.63 36.44 16.07
N GLY A 102 9.84 37.31 17.06
CA GLY A 102 8.84 38.27 17.53
C GLY A 102 7.86 37.73 18.58
N GLY A 103 8.19 36.60 19.21
CA GLY A 103 7.49 36.09 20.39
C GLY A 103 7.73 36.99 21.61
N SER A 104 6.79 36.96 22.55
CA SER A 104 6.84 37.78 23.77
C SER A 104 7.08 36.90 24.99
N ARG A 105 8.38 36.61 25.24
CA ARG A 105 8.84 35.66 26.27
C ARG A 105 8.14 34.31 26.15
N PRO A 106 8.38 33.59 25.03
CA PRO A 106 7.72 32.32 24.76
C PRO A 106 8.11 31.29 25.83
N ALA A 107 7.13 30.91 26.65
CA ALA A 107 7.35 30.03 27.80
C ALA A 107 7.33 28.56 27.39
N ASP A 108 6.51 28.19 26.40
CA ASP A 108 6.35 26.81 25.99
C ASP A 108 6.00 26.70 24.50
N VAL A 109 6.19 25.52 23.92
CA VAL A 109 5.94 25.22 22.50
C VAL A 109 5.31 23.84 22.35
N SER A 110 4.39 23.69 21.39
CA SER A 110 3.75 22.42 21.04
C SER A 110 3.46 22.40 19.54
N ALA A 111 3.21 21.24 18.94
CA ALA A 111 2.84 21.14 17.53
C ALA A 111 1.75 20.10 17.28
N ASP A 112 0.97 20.32 16.21
CA ASP A 112 0.16 19.27 15.58
C ASP A 112 0.81 18.84 14.24
N ALA A 113 0.06 18.14 13.39
CA ALA A 113 0.54 17.67 12.09
C ALA A 113 0.88 18.79 11.10
N ASP A 114 0.30 19.98 11.27
CA ASP A 114 0.33 21.09 10.30
C ASP A 114 0.94 22.39 10.87
N HIS A 115 0.83 22.61 12.17
CA HIS A 115 1.13 23.87 12.83
C HIS A 115 2.00 23.73 14.09
N LEU A 116 2.76 24.77 14.36
CA LEU A 116 3.46 25.01 15.61
C LEU A 116 2.68 26.04 16.44
N TYR A 117 2.64 25.85 17.76
CA TYR A 117 1.96 26.71 18.73
C TYR A 117 2.91 27.07 19.86
N TRP A 118 2.82 28.28 20.40
CA TRP A 118 3.64 28.70 21.53
C TRP A 118 2.92 29.63 22.49
N ALA A 119 3.23 29.51 23.78
CA ALA A 119 2.65 30.36 24.82
C ALA A 119 3.50 31.62 25.03
N ASN A 120 2.95 32.79 24.73
CA ASN A 120 3.59 34.08 24.99
C ASN A 120 3.19 34.58 26.39
N SER A 121 4.07 34.35 27.36
CA SER A 121 3.80 34.65 28.77
C SER A 121 3.63 36.15 29.08
N SER A 122 4.23 37.04 28.27
CA SER A 122 4.20 38.50 28.53
C SER A 122 3.15 39.25 27.72
N SER A 123 2.82 38.80 26.51
CA SER A 123 1.72 39.37 25.72
C SER A 123 0.38 38.69 25.98
N ASN A 124 0.34 37.66 26.86
CA ASN A 124 -0.88 36.95 27.22
C ASN A 124 -1.62 36.38 26.00
N SER A 125 -0.87 35.71 25.12
CA SER A 125 -1.41 35.10 23.90
C SER A 125 -0.82 33.72 23.63
N ILE A 126 -1.52 32.94 22.81
CA ILE A 126 -0.94 31.77 22.12
C ILE A 126 -0.65 32.19 20.69
N GLY A 127 0.58 31.96 20.23
CA GLY A 127 0.98 32.15 18.84
C GLY A 127 0.85 30.87 18.02
N ARG A 128 0.79 31.00 16.69
CA ARG A 128 0.74 29.88 15.74
C ARG A 128 1.52 30.17 14.47
N SER A 129 2.13 29.15 13.87
CA SER A 129 2.69 29.18 12.51
C SER A 129 2.50 27.82 11.84
N ASN A 130 2.76 27.74 10.54
CA ASN A 130 2.96 26.45 9.86
C ASN A 130 4.27 25.81 10.35
N LEU A 131 4.44 24.49 10.20
CA LEU A 131 5.67 23.77 10.59
C LEU A 131 6.94 24.20 9.84
N ASP A 132 6.78 24.83 8.67
CA ASP A 132 7.87 25.40 7.86
C ASP A 132 8.26 26.84 8.28
N GLY A 133 7.50 27.44 9.21
CA GLY A 133 7.72 28.76 9.77
C GLY A 133 6.95 29.88 9.07
N SER A 134 6.18 29.57 8.03
CA SER A 134 5.29 30.53 7.38
C SER A 134 4.01 30.78 8.18
N GLY A 135 3.29 31.87 7.88
CA GLY A 135 1.98 32.14 8.51
C GLY A 135 2.01 32.51 9.99
N VAL A 136 3.13 33.06 10.48
CA VAL A 136 3.31 33.45 11.90
C VAL A 136 2.23 34.43 12.35
N ASN A 137 1.49 34.05 13.39
CA ASN A 137 0.56 34.91 14.10
C ASN A 137 0.85 34.84 15.62
N GLN A 138 1.38 35.93 16.18
CA GLN A 138 1.74 36.01 17.61
C GLN A 138 0.52 36.10 18.55
N ASN A 139 -0.67 36.34 18.01
CA ASN A 139 -1.90 36.61 18.75
C ASN A 139 -3.05 35.71 18.25
N PHE A 140 -2.75 34.44 17.98
CA PHE A 140 -3.74 33.49 17.46
C PHE A 140 -4.88 33.25 18.46
N ILE A 141 -4.54 33.06 19.75
CA ILE A 141 -5.50 33.11 20.87
C ILE A 141 -5.11 34.26 21.78
N THR A 142 -6.08 35.10 22.14
CA THR A 142 -5.86 36.28 23.01
C THR A 142 -6.66 36.17 24.30
N GLY A 143 -6.35 37.05 25.26
CA GLY A 143 -7.06 37.11 26.55
C GLY A 143 -6.72 35.99 27.52
N THR A 144 -5.59 35.30 27.30
CA THR A 144 -5.01 34.40 28.30
C THR A 144 -4.50 35.20 29.50
N ALA A 145 -4.18 34.53 30.60
CA ALA A 145 -3.64 35.19 31.80
C ALA A 145 -2.34 34.49 32.20
N THR A 146 -1.21 35.08 31.81
CA THR A 146 0.13 34.52 32.03
C THR A 146 0.22 33.08 31.52
N ALA A 147 0.03 32.93 30.20
CA ALA A 147 0.13 31.64 29.52
C ALA A 147 1.52 31.03 29.75
N ALA A 148 1.59 30.08 30.69
CA ALA A 148 2.83 29.47 31.14
C ALA A 148 3.20 28.24 30.29
N THR A 149 2.21 27.62 29.65
CA THR A 149 2.33 26.38 28.89
C THR A 149 1.30 26.30 27.78
N VAL A 150 1.60 25.53 26.73
CA VAL A 150 0.65 25.18 25.67
C VAL A 150 0.81 23.69 25.33
N TRP A 151 -0.32 23.01 25.14
CA TRP A 151 -0.36 21.63 24.67
C TRP A 151 -1.42 21.49 23.58
N VAL A 152 -1.15 20.69 22.56
CA VAL A 152 -2.06 20.47 21.43
C VAL A 152 -2.35 18.99 21.29
N SER A 153 -3.62 18.62 21.32
CA SER A 153 -4.13 17.28 20.98
C SER A 153 -4.70 17.28 19.56
N ASP A 154 -5.23 16.15 19.11
CA ASP A 154 -5.85 16.02 17.78
C ASP A 154 -7.07 16.96 17.58
N ASP A 155 -7.71 17.41 18.67
CA ASP A 155 -8.95 18.19 18.60
C ASP A 155 -8.85 19.59 19.24
N TYR A 156 -7.92 19.80 20.17
CA TYR A 156 -7.92 20.98 21.04
C TYR A 156 -6.53 21.53 21.33
N ILE A 157 -6.51 22.84 21.59
CA ILE A 157 -5.36 23.56 22.15
C ILE A 157 -5.69 23.82 23.62
N TYR A 158 -4.78 23.44 24.50
CA TYR A 158 -4.85 23.66 25.94
C TYR A 158 -3.74 24.60 26.38
N TRP A 159 -3.99 25.43 27.38
CA TRP A 159 -2.95 26.29 27.97
C TRP A 159 -3.16 26.47 29.47
N GLY A 160 -2.05 26.67 30.19
CA GLY A 160 -2.09 27.00 31.61
C GLY A 160 -2.12 28.50 31.82
N ASN A 161 -3.17 29.01 32.46
CA ASN A 161 -3.22 30.37 32.98
C ASN A 161 -2.59 30.35 34.38
N GLY A 162 -1.30 30.67 34.45
CA GLY A 162 -0.52 30.60 35.68
C GLY A 162 -0.70 31.87 36.52
N SER A 163 -1.15 31.73 37.76
CA SER A 163 -1.12 32.81 38.73
C SER A 163 -0.69 32.33 40.12
N PHE A 164 0.37 32.96 40.65
CA PHE A 164 0.83 32.78 42.02
C PHE A 164 -0.16 33.35 43.06
N ALA A 165 -1.18 34.10 42.63
CA ALA A 165 -2.21 34.68 43.50
C ALA A 165 -3.44 33.77 43.68
N GLY A 166 -3.42 32.53 43.17
CA GLY A 166 -4.42 31.49 43.49
C GLY A 166 -5.63 31.40 42.55
N ASN A 167 -5.67 32.16 41.45
CA ASN A 167 -6.70 32.09 40.41
C ASN A 167 -6.21 31.38 39.13
N SER A 168 -5.43 30.29 39.28
CA SER A 168 -4.94 29.54 38.13
C SER A 168 -6.04 28.72 37.48
N SER A 169 -5.95 28.54 36.16
CA SER A 169 -6.88 27.71 35.39
C SER A 169 -6.16 27.03 34.22
N ILE A 170 -6.81 26.03 33.64
CA ILE A 170 -6.47 25.53 32.31
C ILE A 170 -7.51 26.06 31.34
N GLY A 171 -7.07 26.68 30.26
CA GLY A 171 -7.91 27.11 29.15
C GLY A 171 -7.91 26.10 28.01
N ARG A 172 -8.94 26.17 27.15
CA ARG A 172 -9.10 25.31 25.97
C ARG A 172 -9.71 26.06 24.79
N SER A 173 -9.30 25.73 23.57
CA SER A 173 -9.98 26.11 22.32
C SER A 173 -9.91 24.97 21.30
N LYS A 174 -10.69 25.05 20.22
CA LYS A 174 -10.49 24.21 19.04
C LYS A 174 -9.20 24.59 18.31
N LEU A 175 -8.70 23.71 17.43
CA LEU A 175 -7.47 23.95 16.63
C LEU A 175 -7.57 25.17 15.70
N ASP A 176 -8.78 25.52 15.26
CA ASP A 176 -9.06 26.71 14.44
C ASP A 176 -9.10 28.03 15.24
N GLY A 177 -8.92 27.96 16.57
CA GLY A 177 -8.91 29.11 17.47
C GLY A 177 -10.31 29.52 17.96
N THR A 178 -11.37 28.81 17.56
CA THR A 178 -12.74 29.07 18.04
C THR A 178 -13.02 28.35 19.35
N GLY A 179 -14.09 28.76 20.04
CA GLY A 179 -14.54 28.11 21.28
C GLY A 179 -13.59 28.30 22.47
N VAL A 180 -12.87 29.43 22.51
CA VAL A 180 -11.95 29.79 23.60
C VAL A 180 -12.69 29.84 24.93
N ASN A 181 -12.26 29.00 25.88
CA ASN A 181 -12.69 29.02 27.27
C ASN A 181 -11.46 29.13 28.17
N GLN A 182 -11.26 30.30 28.79
CA GLN A 182 -10.13 30.58 29.69
C GLN A 182 -10.20 29.84 31.03
N ASN A 183 -11.37 29.33 31.39
CA ASN A 183 -11.66 28.71 32.69
C ASN A 183 -12.21 27.30 32.48
N PHE A 184 -11.61 26.56 31.54
CA PHE A 184 -12.07 25.23 31.19
C PHE A 184 -11.93 24.25 32.37
N ILE A 185 -10.78 24.25 33.06
CA ILE A 185 -10.61 23.59 34.35
C ILE A 185 -10.20 24.64 35.38
N THR A 186 -10.91 24.66 36.51
CA THR A 186 -10.70 25.60 37.63
C THR A 186 -10.75 24.88 38.97
N GLY A 187 -10.41 25.59 40.05
CA GLY A 187 -10.57 25.09 41.42
C GLY A 187 -9.26 24.67 42.08
N ALA A 188 -9.35 23.99 43.22
CA ALA A 188 -8.22 23.70 44.11
C ALA A 188 -7.15 22.75 43.52
N GLY A 189 -7.43 22.13 42.37
CA GLY A 189 -6.53 21.21 41.67
C GLY A 189 -5.61 21.83 40.62
N VAL A 190 -5.77 23.13 40.32
CA VAL A 190 -4.92 23.85 39.37
C VAL A 190 -4.14 24.92 40.13
N ARG A 191 -2.84 24.70 40.32
CA ARG A 191 -1.99 25.57 41.16
C ARG A 191 -0.72 25.95 40.42
N ALA A 192 -0.78 27.05 39.68
CA ALA A 192 0.27 27.48 38.75
C ALA A 192 0.69 26.32 37.84
N PRO A 193 -0.16 25.93 36.86
CA PRO A 193 0.17 24.83 35.96
C PRO A 193 1.43 25.19 35.16
N ALA A 194 2.54 24.50 35.44
CA ALA A 194 3.81 24.74 34.76
C ALA A 194 3.85 24.10 33.37
N THR A 195 3.17 22.97 33.20
CA THR A 195 2.99 22.31 31.89
C THR A 195 1.70 21.49 31.87
N VAL A 196 1.24 21.15 30.67
CA VAL A 196 0.06 20.32 30.39
C VAL A 196 0.43 19.27 29.34
N ALA A 197 -0.12 18.06 29.48
CA ALA A 197 -0.01 17.00 28.48
C ALA A 197 -1.30 16.16 28.46
N SER A 198 -1.54 15.38 27.42
CA SER A 198 -2.73 14.50 27.35
C SER A 198 -2.41 13.13 26.77
N ASP A 199 -3.20 12.13 27.17
CA ASP A 199 -3.38 10.88 26.42
C ASP A 199 -4.78 10.83 25.78
N ALA A 200 -5.21 9.64 25.35
CA ALA A 200 -6.51 9.44 24.72
C ALA A 200 -7.71 9.62 25.68
N ASN A 201 -7.50 9.65 26.99
CA ASN A 201 -8.53 9.64 28.02
C ASN A 201 -8.43 10.83 28.99
N TYR A 202 -7.22 11.29 29.30
CA TYR A 202 -6.98 12.27 30.35
C TYR A 202 -6.09 13.42 29.90
N LEU A 203 -6.37 14.59 30.47
CA LEU A 203 -5.48 15.74 30.51
C LEU A 203 -4.74 15.74 31.84
N TYR A 204 -3.42 15.91 31.79
CA TYR A 204 -2.52 15.94 32.94
C TYR A 204 -1.82 17.29 33.05
N TRP A 205 -1.54 17.74 34.26
CA TRP A 205 -0.76 18.97 34.48
C TRP A 205 0.05 18.91 35.75
N THR A 206 1.19 19.60 35.75
CA THR A 206 2.04 19.74 36.94
C THR A 206 1.66 20.96 37.74
N ASN A 207 1.55 20.84 39.05
CA ASN A 207 1.34 21.97 39.94
C ASN A 207 2.69 22.48 40.45
N SER A 208 3.08 23.70 40.05
CA SER A 208 4.31 24.33 40.54
C SER A 208 4.08 25.28 41.72
N ALA A 209 2.88 25.29 42.29
CA ALA A 209 2.57 25.98 43.55
C ALA A 209 1.81 25.05 44.51
N GLY A 210 2.22 25.03 45.78
CA GLY A 210 1.63 24.15 46.79
C GLY A 210 2.31 22.77 46.83
N ALA A 211 1.52 21.70 46.98
CA ALA A 211 2.05 20.34 47.00
C ALA A 211 2.64 19.96 45.63
N PRO A 212 3.79 19.27 45.56
CA PRO A 212 4.46 18.91 44.32
C PRO A 212 3.74 17.74 43.64
N THR A 213 2.58 18.00 43.04
CA THR A 213 1.72 16.98 42.44
C THR A 213 1.61 17.12 40.93
N ILE A 214 1.32 15.99 40.29
CA ILE A 214 0.70 15.96 38.97
C ILE A 214 -0.78 15.68 39.20
N SER A 215 -1.62 16.54 38.64
CA SER A 215 -3.06 16.37 38.60
C SER A 215 -3.48 15.76 37.26
N ARG A 216 -4.69 15.23 37.19
CA ARG A 216 -5.36 14.92 35.92
C ARG A 216 -6.86 15.20 35.95
N ALA A 217 -7.49 15.21 34.77
CA ALA A 217 -8.93 15.29 34.56
C ALA A 217 -9.29 14.54 33.28
N GLU A 218 -10.56 14.16 33.12
CA GLU A 218 -11.06 13.68 31.83
C GLU A 218 -10.92 14.78 30.75
N LEU A 219 -10.82 14.40 29.47
CA LEU A 219 -10.62 15.36 28.36
C LEU A 219 -11.74 16.41 28.22
N ASP A 220 -12.92 16.14 28.77
CA ASP A 220 -14.05 17.06 28.84
C ASP A 220 -13.97 18.06 30.02
N GLY A 221 -12.95 17.93 30.87
CA GLY A 221 -12.66 18.78 32.02
C GLY A 221 -13.30 18.30 33.32
N SER A 222 -14.01 17.18 33.30
CA SER A 222 -14.64 16.57 34.48
C SER A 222 -13.68 15.67 35.26
N ALA A 223 -14.16 15.12 36.38
CA ALA A 223 -13.42 14.16 37.22
C ALA A 223 -11.98 14.59 37.57
N VAL A 224 -11.81 15.84 38.02
CA VAL A 224 -10.49 16.36 38.41
C VAL A 224 -9.93 15.60 39.61
N GLU A 225 -8.74 15.03 39.44
CA GLU A 225 -7.93 14.37 40.46
C GLU A 225 -6.69 15.23 40.76
N PRO A 226 -6.72 16.08 41.81
CA PRO A 226 -5.70 17.11 42.06
C PRO A 226 -4.36 16.59 42.60
N ASP A 227 -4.36 15.39 43.18
CA ASP A 227 -3.20 14.77 43.83
C ASP A 227 -2.92 13.38 43.24
N PHE A 228 -3.13 13.23 41.93
CA PHE A 228 -3.03 11.95 41.23
C PHE A 228 -1.65 11.28 41.40
N ILE A 229 -0.56 12.05 41.25
CA ILE A 229 0.81 11.60 41.56
C ILE A 229 1.48 12.61 42.49
N ILE A 230 2.13 12.12 43.55
CA ILE A 230 3.07 12.90 44.35
C ILE A 230 4.42 12.90 43.63
N ALA A 231 4.67 13.96 42.85
CA ALA A 231 5.76 14.03 41.89
C ALA A 231 7.13 14.28 42.55
N GLY A 232 7.17 15.04 43.65
CA GLY A 232 8.39 15.36 44.39
C GLY A 232 8.30 14.97 45.85
N ALA A 233 8.61 13.72 46.20
CA ALA A 233 8.58 13.24 47.58
C ALA A 233 9.55 13.99 48.51
N ASP A 234 10.58 14.63 47.95
CA ASP A 234 11.56 15.47 48.64
C ASP A 234 11.15 16.96 48.70
N GLY A 235 9.93 17.29 48.25
CA GLY A 235 9.44 18.66 48.16
C GLY A 235 9.88 19.41 46.90
N SER A 236 10.59 18.76 45.98
CA SER A 236 10.94 19.38 44.69
C SER A 236 9.70 19.56 43.82
N LEU A 237 9.54 20.75 43.24
CA LEU A 237 8.37 21.06 42.42
C LEU A 237 8.48 20.43 41.02
N PRO A 238 7.40 19.80 40.52
CA PRO A 238 7.35 19.34 39.15
C PRO A 238 7.23 20.52 38.18
N ASN A 239 7.91 20.46 37.04
CA ASN A 239 7.93 21.55 36.04
C ASN A 239 7.62 21.08 34.62
N GLY A 240 8.30 20.04 34.11
CA GLY A 240 7.98 19.42 32.83
C GLY A 240 7.18 18.13 33.01
N LEU A 241 6.47 17.72 31.96
CA LEU A 241 5.54 16.60 31.95
C LEU A 241 5.38 16.12 30.52
N GLU A 242 5.41 14.80 30.34
CA GLU A 242 4.92 14.22 29.11
C GLU A 242 4.50 12.77 29.29
N ILE A 243 3.61 12.36 28.39
CA ILE A 243 3.06 11.03 28.29
C ILE A 243 3.68 10.31 27.10
N SER A 244 4.25 9.13 27.34
CA SER A 244 4.82 8.31 26.27
C SER A 244 4.54 6.83 26.51
N GLY A 245 3.74 6.24 25.61
CA GLY A 245 3.28 4.87 25.75
C GLY A 245 2.47 4.69 27.03
N GLN A 246 2.95 3.82 27.92
CA GLN A 246 2.28 3.49 29.20
C GLN A 246 2.78 4.31 30.39
N TYR A 247 3.62 5.32 30.15
CA TYR A 247 4.33 6.05 31.20
C TYR A 247 4.06 7.55 31.18
N ILE A 248 4.06 8.12 32.37
CA ILE A 248 4.09 9.55 32.66
C ILE A 248 5.49 9.87 33.14
N TYR A 249 6.12 10.88 32.53
CA TYR A 249 7.43 11.38 32.92
C TYR A 249 7.31 12.83 33.33
N TRP A 250 8.03 13.21 34.36
CA TRP A 250 8.07 14.60 34.83
C TRP A 250 9.42 14.92 35.40
N THR A 251 9.65 16.21 35.65
CA THR A 251 10.93 16.67 36.14
C THR A 251 10.84 17.61 37.31
N LEU A 252 11.89 17.54 38.12
CA LEU A 252 11.92 18.10 39.44
C LEU A 252 12.97 19.19 39.51
N PHE A 253 12.48 20.41 39.77
CA PHE A 253 13.26 21.64 39.70
C PHE A 253 14.43 21.67 40.69
N SER A 254 14.17 21.37 41.96
CA SER A 254 15.15 21.50 43.04
C SER A 254 16.10 20.31 43.12
N SER A 255 15.62 19.11 42.81
CA SER A 255 16.41 17.88 42.91
C SER A 255 17.18 17.52 41.65
N ASN A 256 16.92 18.24 40.54
CA ASN A 256 17.59 18.02 39.27
C ASN A 256 17.48 16.55 38.80
N ALA A 257 16.27 16.00 38.98
CA ALA A 257 15.93 14.62 38.71
C ALA A 257 14.72 14.52 37.78
N MET A 258 14.61 13.40 37.08
CA MET A 258 13.39 13.02 36.39
C MET A 258 12.69 11.91 37.16
N GLY A 259 11.37 12.02 37.25
CA GLY A 259 10.51 10.97 37.73
C GLY A 259 9.75 10.27 36.61
N ARG A 260 9.24 9.08 36.93
CA ARG A 260 8.40 8.25 36.05
C ARG A 260 7.32 7.53 36.85
N ALA A 261 6.15 7.36 36.28
CA ALA A 261 5.06 6.52 36.79
C ALA A 261 4.32 5.85 35.63
N ASN A 262 3.51 4.84 35.91
CA ASN A 262 2.55 4.28 34.97
C ASN A 262 1.36 5.23 34.76
N LEU A 263 0.63 5.11 33.65
CA LEU A 263 -0.58 5.91 33.35
C LEU A 263 -1.70 5.80 34.41
N ASP A 264 -1.72 4.70 35.17
CA ASP A 264 -2.67 4.52 36.28
C ASP A 264 -2.20 5.17 37.60
N GLY A 265 -1.03 5.82 37.60
CA GLY A 265 -0.43 6.48 38.77
C GLY A 265 0.43 5.54 39.62
N SER A 266 0.49 4.25 39.31
CA SER A 266 1.33 3.29 40.03
C SER A 266 2.80 3.37 39.62
N GLY A 267 3.69 2.75 40.40
CA GLY A 267 5.11 2.62 40.04
C GLY A 267 5.89 3.95 40.03
N VAL A 268 5.47 4.91 40.86
CA VAL A 268 6.12 6.23 41.02
C VAL A 268 7.58 6.06 41.45
N ASP A 269 8.50 6.49 40.59
CA ASP A 269 9.92 6.64 40.87
C ASP A 269 10.30 8.10 40.63
N THR A 270 10.43 8.88 41.69
CA THR A 270 10.78 10.32 41.63
C THR A 270 12.25 10.57 41.30
N SER A 271 13.05 9.51 41.15
CA SER A 271 14.50 9.56 40.96
C SER A 271 14.98 8.71 39.78
N PHE A 272 14.05 8.35 38.90
CA PHE A 272 14.27 7.51 37.72
C PHE A 272 15.54 7.91 36.98
N ILE A 273 15.81 9.22 36.90
CA ILE A 273 17.10 9.77 36.50
C ILE A 273 17.58 10.77 37.57
N SER A 274 18.71 10.48 38.24
CA SER A 274 19.29 11.31 39.31
C SER A 274 20.82 11.44 39.22
N PRO A 275 21.41 12.53 39.77
CA PRO A 275 21.18 13.93 39.39
C PRO A 275 21.93 14.31 38.08
N LEU A 276 21.41 15.29 37.33
CA LEU A 276 22.10 15.83 36.14
C LEU A 276 23.34 16.70 36.49
N SER A 277 23.74 16.76 37.78
CA SER A 277 24.94 17.45 38.24
C SER A 277 26.17 16.53 38.19
N GLY A 278 26.92 16.61 37.09
CA GLY A 278 28.36 16.37 37.15
C GLY A 278 29.02 17.49 37.95
N GLY A 279 29.14 17.35 39.27
CA GLY A 279 29.84 18.33 40.12
C GLY A 279 29.70 18.08 41.62
N LEU A 280 30.69 17.40 42.21
CA LEU A 280 31.07 17.39 43.64
C LEU A 280 29.92 17.34 44.66
N ALA A 281 29.54 16.12 45.07
CA ALA A 281 28.79 15.90 46.30
C ALA A 281 29.65 16.24 47.53
N ALA A 282 29.45 17.43 48.10
CA ALA A 282 29.89 17.75 49.45
C ALA A 282 29.11 16.89 50.45
N ARG A 283 29.70 15.75 50.85
CA ARG A 283 29.30 15.06 52.08
C ARG A 283 29.59 15.97 53.27
N ARG A 284 28.59 16.29 54.10
CA ARG A 284 28.82 16.44 55.54
C ARG A 284 27.80 15.62 56.33
N PRO A 285 28.26 14.82 57.31
CA PRO A 285 27.40 14.07 58.22
C PRO A 285 26.86 14.95 59.36
N LEU A 286 25.84 14.42 60.02
CA LEU A 286 25.16 14.94 61.21
C LEU A 286 26.08 15.10 62.43
N SER A 287 25.73 16.11 63.23
CA SER A 287 26.13 16.54 64.58
C SER A 287 27.12 15.72 65.42
N ALA A 288 28.09 16.43 66.02
CA ALA A 288 28.33 16.37 67.47
C ALA A 288 29.08 17.64 67.94
N SER A 289 28.63 18.15 69.08
CA SER A 289 29.15 19.30 69.84
C SER A 289 30.47 18.96 70.53
N ALA A 290 31.45 19.87 70.50
CA ALA A 290 32.29 20.21 71.65
C ALA A 290 33.10 21.48 71.37
N ARG A 291 33.16 22.36 72.37
CA ARG A 291 33.92 23.60 72.43
C ARG A 291 35.43 23.33 72.60
N GLY A 292 36.24 24.23 72.05
CA GLY A 292 37.39 24.79 72.77
C GLY A 292 38.79 24.34 72.35
N ALA A 293 39.68 25.34 72.39
CA ALA A 293 41.14 25.30 72.49
C ALA A 293 41.97 25.13 71.19
N ALA A 294 42.66 26.22 70.86
CA ALA A 294 43.83 26.24 69.99
C ALA A 294 45.04 25.62 70.71
N VAL A 295 45.83 24.79 70.02
CA VAL A 295 47.24 24.51 70.34
C VAL A 295 48.01 24.22 69.04
N SER A 296 49.13 24.89 68.85
CA SER A 296 50.13 24.65 67.80
C SER A 296 51.08 23.49 68.14
N ALA A 297 51.68 22.93 67.08
CA ALA A 297 53.01 22.30 67.00
C ALA A 297 53.09 20.77 66.82
N ALA A 298 53.72 20.42 65.68
CA ALA A 298 54.72 19.38 65.41
C ALA A 298 54.55 17.94 65.92
N GLY A 299 54.53 16.99 64.97
CA GLY A 299 54.78 15.57 65.21
C GLY A 299 54.27 14.71 64.05
N GLY A 300 55.15 14.34 63.10
CA GLY A 300 54.81 13.38 62.05
C GLY A 300 54.85 11.93 62.56
N PRO A 301 54.00 11.01 62.08
CA PRO A 301 54.15 9.59 62.35
C PRO A 301 54.63 8.79 61.11
N ALA A 302 55.21 7.63 61.41
CA ALA A 302 55.87 6.69 60.53
C ALA A 302 54.98 6.09 59.42
N SER A 303 55.61 5.78 58.29
CA SER A 303 55.03 5.17 57.10
C SER A 303 54.75 3.66 57.28
N VAL A 304 53.49 3.27 57.12
CA VAL A 304 53.07 1.89 56.89
C VAL A 304 53.37 1.52 55.44
N ALA A 305 54.12 0.43 55.19
CA ALA A 305 54.29 -0.11 53.84
C ALA A 305 53.00 -0.83 53.42
N VAL A 306 52.34 -0.33 52.38
CA VAL A 306 51.09 -0.90 51.82
C VAL A 306 51.42 -1.55 50.48
N SER A 307 50.95 -2.78 50.25
CA SER A 307 51.21 -3.57 49.04
C SER A 307 50.45 -3.03 47.82
N GLN A 308 51.01 -3.20 46.61
CA GLN A 308 50.37 -2.85 45.34
C GLN A 308 50.21 -4.09 44.44
N TYR A 309 49.12 -4.12 43.66
CA TYR A 309 48.80 -5.20 42.73
C TYR A 309 48.54 -4.66 41.31
N GLU A 310 48.99 -5.39 40.29
CA GLU A 310 48.85 -5.01 38.87
C GLU A 310 47.45 -5.35 38.32
N LEU A 311 46.85 -4.40 37.61
CA LEU A 311 45.63 -4.60 36.81
C LEU A 311 45.97 -4.49 35.33
N ARG A 312 45.67 -5.54 34.56
CA ARG A 312 45.84 -5.61 33.11
C ARG A 312 44.49 -5.54 32.40
N VAL A 313 44.39 -4.72 31.36
CA VAL A 313 43.17 -4.57 30.56
C VAL A 313 43.44 -4.92 29.09
N SER A 314 42.60 -5.78 28.52
CA SER A 314 42.60 -6.15 27.10
C SER A 314 41.30 -5.74 26.41
N LYS A 315 41.31 -5.68 25.07
CA LYS A 315 40.12 -5.45 24.25
C LYS A 315 39.93 -6.61 23.28
N SER A 316 38.70 -7.00 22.98
CA SER A 316 38.39 -8.08 22.04
C SER A 316 37.11 -7.79 21.23
N GLY A 317 36.88 -8.55 20.15
CA GLY A 317 35.68 -8.48 19.30
C GLY A 317 35.90 -7.75 17.97
N SER A 318 34.83 -7.61 17.17
CA SER A 318 34.88 -7.03 15.82
C SER A 318 34.77 -5.50 15.79
N GLY A 319 34.35 -4.88 16.89
CA GLY A 319 34.29 -3.43 17.05
C GLY A 319 35.54 -2.86 17.69
N THR A 320 35.68 -1.54 17.65
CA THR A 320 36.76 -0.79 18.32
C THR A 320 36.21 0.06 19.48
N GLY A 321 37.09 0.46 20.40
CA GLY A 321 36.75 1.30 21.54
C GLY A 321 37.93 1.59 22.46
N THR A 322 37.72 2.41 23.48
CA THR A 322 38.71 2.76 24.52
C THR A 322 38.28 2.25 25.89
N VAL A 323 39.24 2.10 26.81
CA VAL A 323 38.97 1.73 28.22
C VAL A 323 39.80 2.61 29.13
N LYS A 324 39.16 3.26 30.12
CA LYS A 324 39.82 4.11 31.13
C LYS A 324 39.53 3.62 32.55
N SER A 325 40.39 3.92 33.52
CA SER A 325 40.16 3.62 34.94
C SER A 325 39.93 4.86 35.81
N GLU A 326 39.16 4.70 36.89
CA GLU A 326 39.10 5.60 38.05
C GLU A 326 39.42 4.81 39.34
N PRO A 327 40.44 5.19 40.13
CA PRO A 327 41.35 6.32 39.93
C PRO A 327 42.16 6.25 38.63
N ALA A 328 42.49 7.42 38.08
CA ALA A 328 43.18 7.55 36.81
C ALA A 328 44.50 6.77 36.81
N GLY A 329 44.69 5.90 35.81
CA GLY A 329 45.91 5.09 35.73
C GLY A 329 45.99 4.15 34.55
N ILE A 330 44.86 3.70 34.02
CA ILE A 330 44.73 2.93 32.79
C ILE A 330 44.00 3.79 31.77
N ASP A 331 44.58 3.94 30.57
CA ASP A 331 43.95 4.50 29.38
C ASP A 331 44.43 3.66 28.20
N CYS A 332 43.62 2.69 27.82
CA CYS A 332 43.96 1.66 26.84
C CYS A 332 44.03 2.21 25.40
N GLY A 333 44.50 3.44 25.19
CA GLY A 333 45.05 3.95 23.93
C GLY A 333 46.58 3.92 23.89
N SER A 334 47.25 4.03 25.05
CA SER A 334 48.72 4.06 25.18
C SER A 334 49.27 3.19 26.31
N ALA A 335 48.50 2.94 27.38
CA ALA A 335 48.90 2.07 28.49
C ALA A 335 47.73 1.24 29.02
N CYS A 336 47.90 -0.08 28.99
CA CYS A 336 46.84 -1.05 29.33
C CYS A 336 47.11 -1.81 30.65
N THR A 337 48.13 -1.41 31.40
CA THR A 337 48.56 -2.05 32.66
C THR A 337 48.93 -0.99 33.69
N ARG A 338 48.52 -1.18 34.96
CA ARG A 338 48.85 -0.27 36.07
C ARG A 338 48.77 -0.96 37.42
N SER A 339 49.64 -0.59 38.36
CA SER A 339 49.57 -1.03 39.76
C SER A 339 48.71 -0.09 40.61
N PHE A 340 47.88 -0.68 41.46
CA PHE A 340 46.99 0.00 42.39
C PHE A 340 47.20 -0.55 43.81
N TRP A 341 46.85 0.23 44.83
CA TRP A 341 47.04 -0.14 46.23
C TRP A 341 46.11 -1.29 46.65
N GLU A 342 46.54 -2.08 47.63
CA GLU A 342 45.71 -3.12 48.24
C GLU A 342 44.37 -2.55 48.77
N ALA A 343 43.30 -3.30 48.54
CA ALA A 343 41.90 -2.94 48.81
C ALA A 343 41.36 -1.72 48.02
N GLN A 344 42.14 -1.14 47.10
CA GLN A 344 41.69 -0.04 46.26
C GLN A 344 40.62 -0.53 45.27
N ARG A 345 39.49 0.19 45.19
CA ARG A 345 38.46 -0.02 44.17
C ARG A 345 38.81 0.75 42.91
N VAL A 346 38.98 0.03 41.81
CA VAL A 346 39.29 0.56 40.47
C VAL A 346 38.09 0.32 39.57
N THR A 347 37.50 1.38 39.04
CA THR A 347 36.38 1.31 38.10
C THR A 347 36.89 1.51 36.69
N LEU A 348 36.77 0.50 35.84
CA LEU A 348 37.04 0.54 34.40
C LEU A 348 35.78 0.99 33.65
N SER A 349 35.95 1.88 32.67
CA SER A 349 34.88 2.40 31.82
C SER A 349 35.26 2.18 30.35
N ALA A 350 34.41 1.49 29.59
CA ALA A 350 34.58 1.23 28.17
C ALA A 350 33.75 2.21 27.33
N THR A 351 34.36 2.78 26.30
CA THR A 351 33.69 3.68 25.34
C THR A 351 33.87 3.11 23.93
N PRO A 352 32.80 2.65 23.26
CA PRO A 352 32.87 2.22 21.87
C PRO A 352 33.29 3.38 20.96
N SER A 353 34.02 3.09 19.89
CA SER A 353 34.23 4.04 18.80
C SER A 353 33.01 4.11 17.89
N ASP A 354 32.94 5.13 17.03
CA ASP A 354 31.87 5.29 16.05
C ASP A 354 31.70 4.02 15.19
N GLY A 355 30.46 3.56 15.04
CA GLY A 355 30.16 2.31 14.34
C GLY A 355 30.48 1.05 15.13
N ALA A 356 30.70 1.13 16.45
CA ALA A 356 30.84 -0.02 17.33
C ALA A 356 29.92 0.07 18.55
N LYS A 357 29.66 -1.09 19.17
CA LYS A 357 28.89 -1.27 20.40
C LYS A 357 29.73 -2.04 21.41
N PHE A 358 29.69 -1.64 22.67
CA PHE A 358 30.26 -2.42 23.77
C PHE A 358 29.33 -3.59 24.09
N THR A 359 29.87 -4.80 24.14
CA THR A 359 29.12 -6.06 24.32
C THR A 359 29.27 -6.65 25.72
N GLY A 360 30.26 -6.20 26.50
CA GLY A 360 30.43 -6.60 27.89
C GLY A 360 31.89 -6.81 28.30
N TRP A 361 32.09 -7.01 29.59
CA TRP A 361 33.36 -7.34 30.22
C TRP A 361 33.52 -8.86 30.38
N SER A 362 34.75 -9.34 30.32
CA SER A 362 35.15 -10.71 30.65
C SER A 362 36.48 -10.75 31.43
N GLY A 363 36.81 -11.88 32.06
CA GLY A 363 37.99 -12.02 32.94
C GLY A 363 37.62 -11.81 34.41
N ASP A 364 38.47 -11.12 35.17
CA ASP A 364 38.29 -10.85 36.62
C ASP A 364 37.20 -9.81 36.92
N CYS A 365 36.51 -9.36 35.88
CA CYS A 365 35.31 -8.56 35.94
C CYS A 365 34.41 -8.91 34.76
N THR A 366 33.13 -9.15 35.05
CA THR A 366 32.15 -9.62 34.07
C THR A 366 30.89 -8.79 34.15
N GLY A 367 30.24 -8.54 33.01
CA GLY A 367 28.96 -7.83 32.97
C GLY A 367 28.79 -7.04 31.69
N SER A 368 27.55 -6.66 31.37
CA SER A 368 27.23 -5.90 30.15
C SER A 368 27.24 -4.38 30.35
N ALA A 369 27.32 -3.90 31.59
CA ALA A 369 27.39 -2.48 31.89
C ALA A 369 28.69 -1.86 31.34
N ALA A 370 28.63 -0.63 30.81
CA ALA A 370 29.80 0.06 30.26
C ALA A 370 30.91 0.33 31.29
N SER A 371 30.60 0.21 32.59
CA SER A 371 31.55 0.27 33.69
C SER A 371 31.67 -1.08 34.41
N CYS A 372 32.84 -1.33 34.97
CA CYS A 372 33.20 -2.53 35.68
C CYS A 372 34.10 -2.15 36.87
N THR A 373 33.72 -2.50 38.10
CA THR A 373 34.53 -2.19 39.29
C THR A 373 35.25 -3.43 39.81
N VAL A 374 36.54 -3.28 40.05
CA VAL A 374 37.45 -4.32 40.53
C VAL A 374 38.11 -3.85 41.82
N THR A 375 38.08 -4.67 42.88
CA THR A 375 38.82 -4.41 44.13
C THR A 375 40.16 -5.13 44.10
N MET A 376 41.25 -4.41 44.30
CA MET A 376 42.61 -4.95 44.18
C MET A 376 43.06 -5.67 45.44
N SER A 377 42.96 -6.99 45.42
CA SER A 377 43.45 -7.91 46.47
C SER A 377 44.59 -8.81 45.99
N GLN A 378 44.83 -8.84 44.68
CA GLN A 378 45.84 -9.59 43.95
C GLN A 378 45.94 -9.01 42.53
N ALA A 379 46.90 -9.46 41.72
CA ALA A 379 46.96 -9.10 40.31
C ALA A 379 45.71 -9.59 39.56
N ARG A 380 45.17 -8.76 38.66
CA ARG A 380 43.92 -9.04 37.95
C ARG A 380 43.99 -8.69 36.47
N SER A 381 43.17 -9.36 35.65
CA SER A 381 43.06 -9.16 34.20
C SER A 381 41.60 -9.04 33.76
N VAL A 382 41.26 -7.96 33.05
CA VAL A 382 39.91 -7.68 32.55
C VAL A 382 39.92 -7.43 31.05
N THR A 383 38.92 -7.91 30.32
CA THR A 383 38.76 -7.70 28.88
C THR A 383 37.48 -6.96 28.56
N ALA A 384 37.57 -5.90 27.76
CA ALA A 384 36.43 -5.20 27.17
C ALA A 384 36.09 -5.76 25.79
N ASN A 385 34.84 -6.18 25.56
CA ASN A 385 34.41 -6.78 24.30
C ASN A 385 33.59 -5.77 23.47
N PHE A 386 33.91 -5.58 22.19
CA PHE A 386 33.24 -4.65 21.28
C PHE A 386 32.74 -5.37 20.01
N ALA A 387 31.60 -4.97 19.46
CA ALA A 387 31.04 -5.46 18.20
C ALA A 387 30.76 -4.30 17.24
N GLN A 388 31.01 -4.49 15.94
CA GLN A 388 30.71 -3.47 14.93
C GLN A 388 29.19 -3.34 14.69
N LEU A 389 28.68 -2.10 14.63
CA LEU A 389 27.32 -1.77 14.20
C LEU A 389 27.32 -1.59 12.69
N LEU A 390 26.63 -2.48 11.97
CA LEU A 390 26.44 -2.35 10.53
C LEU A 390 25.37 -1.27 10.24
N PRO A 391 25.58 -0.38 9.25
CA PRO A 391 24.59 0.64 8.90
C PRO A 391 23.27 0.02 8.42
N PRO A 392 22.12 0.71 8.62
CA PRO A 392 20.83 0.21 8.15
C PRO A 392 20.83 0.02 6.63
N PRO A 393 20.12 -1.00 6.11
CA PRO A 393 19.99 -1.17 4.67
C PRO A 393 19.29 0.05 4.05
N SER A 394 19.92 0.63 3.03
CA SER A 394 19.43 1.81 2.31
C SER A 394 18.35 1.49 1.27
N SER A 395 18.14 0.21 0.96
CA SER A 395 17.11 -0.26 0.03
C SER A 395 16.58 -1.63 0.43
N PHE A 396 15.35 -1.93 0.00
CA PHE A 396 14.66 -3.19 0.23
C PHE A 396 14.11 -3.77 -1.06
N LEU A 397 14.15 -5.10 -1.17
CA LEU A 397 13.66 -5.83 -2.33
C LEU A 397 12.12 -5.94 -2.31
N LEU A 398 11.45 -5.48 -3.37
CA LEU A 398 10.05 -5.77 -3.64
C LEU A 398 9.97 -6.83 -4.73
N SER A 399 9.34 -7.97 -4.44
CA SER A 399 9.09 -9.02 -5.43
C SER A 399 7.60 -9.13 -5.72
N VAL A 400 7.26 -9.24 -6.99
CA VAL A 400 5.89 -9.39 -7.48
C VAL A 400 5.75 -10.73 -8.17
N SER A 401 4.73 -11.49 -7.79
CA SER A 401 4.36 -12.73 -8.46
C SER A 401 3.01 -12.59 -9.16
N LYS A 402 2.81 -13.35 -10.24
CA LYS A 402 1.50 -13.46 -10.89
C LYS A 402 0.86 -14.78 -10.51
N GLY A 403 -0.37 -14.74 -10.03
CA GLY A 403 -1.17 -15.91 -9.67
C GLY A 403 -2.40 -16.08 -10.56
N GLY A 404 -3.04 -17.24 -10.45
CA GLY A 404 -4.27 -17.57 -11.18
C GLY A 404 -4.04 -18.17 -12.57
N SER A 405 -5.14 -18.47 -13.27
CA SER A 405 -5.13 -19.13 -14.59
C SER A 405 -5.11 -18.16 -15.77
N GLY A 406 -5.30 -16.86 -15.51
CA GLY A 406 -5.30 -15.81 -16.52
C GLY A 406 -3.92 -15.20 -16.77
N ALA A 407 -3.82 -14.39 -17.81
CA ALA A 407 -2.64 -13.63 -18.17
C ALA A 407 -2.83 -12.12 -17.92
N GLY A 408 -1.74 -11.41 -17.68
CA GLY A 408 -1.73 -9.96 -17.50
C GLY A 408 -0.33 -9.42 -17.28
N ALA A 409 -0.20 -8.10 -17.30
CA ALA A 409 1.03 -7.37 -17.03
C ALA A 409 0.94 -6.65 -15.67
N VAL A 410 2.08 -6.48 -15.01
CA VAL A 410 2.20 -5.69 -13.77
C VAL A 410 3.38 -4.75 -13.91
N SER A 411 3.18 -3.47 -13.57
CA SER A 411 4.21 -2.44 -13.56
C SER A 411 4.22 -1.64 -12.25
N SER A 412 5.32 -0.95 -11.95
CA SER A 412 5.47 -0.09 -10.76
C SER A 412 5.69 1.39 -11.08
N SER A 413 5.31 2.26 -10.14
CA SER A 413 5.72 3.66 -10.04
C SER A 413 6.23 3.94 -8.62
N PRO A 414 7.50 4.35 -8.39
CA PRO A 414 8.54 4.61 -9.39
C PRO A 414 8.88 3.41 -10.27
N ALA A 415 9.40 3.67 -11.47
CA ALA A 415 9.70 2.63 -12.45
C ALA A 415 10.77 1.67 -11.91
N GLY A 416 10.56 0.37 -12.13
CA GLY A 416 11.51 -0.67 -11.73
C GLY A 416 10.98 -2.07 -11.97
N ILE A 417 9.72 -2.34 -11.60
CA ILE A 417 9.09 -3.63 -11.83
C ILE A 417 8.30 -3.58 -13.12
N SER A 418 8.55 -4.55 -14.00
CA SER A 418 7.77 -4.82 -15.20
C SER A 418 7.73 -6.33 -15.37
N CYS A 419 6.68 -6.96 -14.82
CA CYS A 419 6.56 -8.41 -14.75
C CYS A 419 6.31 -8.99 -16.14
N GLY A 420 7.38 -9.10 -16.92
CA GLY A 420 7.50 -9.63 -18.27
C GLY A 420 8.94 -10.09 -18.51
N SER A 421 9.91 -9.28 -18.04
CA SER A 421 11.32 -9.65 -17.85
C SER A 421 11.74 -9.61 -16.39
N ASP A 422 11.25 -8.63 -15.61
CA ASP A 422 11.74 -8.35 -14.25
C ASP A 422 10.60 -8.23 -13.24
N CYS A 423 10.56 -9.18 -12.31
CA CYS A 423 9.51 -9.29 -11.30
C CYS A 423 9.98 -8.88 -9.90
N ALA A 424 11.22 -8.39 -9.75
CA ALA A 424 11.74 -7.95 -8.46
C ALA A 424 12.70 -6.77 -8.63
N GLN A 425 12.65 -5.80 -7.72
CA GLN A 425 13.56 -4.65 -7.71
C GLN A 425 13.82 -4.14 -6.30
N ASN A 426 15.01 -3.57 -6.10
CA ASN A 426 15.34 -2.83 -4.88
C ASN A 426 14.83 -1.40 -4.99
N PHE A 427 14.07 -0.98 -3.98
CA PHE A 427 13.62 0.39 -3.83
C PHE A 427 14.21 0.97 -2.55
N ALA A 428 14.50 2.28 -2.55
CA ALA A 428 15.04 2.96 -1.39
C ALA A 428 14.12 2.78 -0.16
N SER A 429 14.72 2.67 1.02
CA SER A 429 13.97 2.64 2.27
C SER A 429 13.04 3.85 2.38
N GLY A 430 11.79 3.64 2.80
CA GLY A 430 10.75 4.65 2.92
C GLY A 430 10.05 5.03 1.62
N SER A 431 10.48 4.54 0.45
CA SER A 431 9.80 4.83 -0.81
C SER A 431 8.41 4.20 -0.89
N LYS A 432 7.44 4.93 -1.45
CA LYS A 432 6.08 4.46 -1.71
C LYS A 432 5.97 4.00 -3.16
N VAL A 433 5.86 2.69 -3.36
CA VAL A 433 5.77 2.04 -4.68
C VAL A 433 4.33 1.68 -4.97
N THR A 434 3.80 2.16 -6.10
CA THR A 434 2.46 1.84 -6.58
C THR A 434 2.53 0.84 -7.72
N LEU A 435 1.87 -0.31 -7.57
CA LEU A 435 1.74 -1.39 -8.55
C LEU A 435 0.41 -1.28 -9.29
N THR A 436 0.48 -1.42 -10.61
CA THR A 436 -0.67 -1.40 -11.52
C THR A 436 -0.71 -2.70 -12.31
N ALA A 437 -1.87 -3.36 -12.34
CA ALA A 437 -2.10 -4.58 -13.09
C ALA A 437 -3.00 -4.30 -14.30
N VAL A 438 -2.60 -4.81 -15.47
CA VAL A 438 -3.39 -4.74 -16.69
C VAL A 438 -3.68 -6.17 -17.15
N PRO A 439 -4.93 -6.67 -17.04
CA PRO A 439 -5.27 -8.00 -17.51
C PRO A 439 -5.19 -8.07 -19.05
N ALA A 440 -4.78 -9.23 -19.58
CA ALA A 440 -4.84 -9.49 -21.02
C ALA A 440 -6.31 -9.70 -21.47
N ASP A 441 -6.60 -9.54 -22.76
CA ASP A 441 -7.97 -9.65 -23.33
C ASP A 441 -8.72 -10.95 -23.00
N THR A 442 -7.98 -12.01 -22.65
CA THR A 442 -8.53 -13.32 -22.30
C THR A 442 -8.68 -13.54 -20.80
N SER A 443 -8.55 -12.49 -19.98
CA SER A 443 -8.45 -12.61 -18.53
C SER A 443 -9.08 -11.42 -17.82
N THR A 444 -9.48 -11.63 -16.56
CA THR A 444 -9.90 -10.57 -15.64
C THR A 444 -8.90 -10.46 -14.50
N PHE A 445 -8.69 -9.24 -14.01
CA PHE A 445 -7.89 -9.02 -12.81
C PHE A 445 -8.75 -9.30 -11.57
N SER A 446 -8.33 -10.28 -10.77
CA SER A 446 -9.07 -10.72 -9.58
C SER A 446 -8.67 -9.96 -8.31
N GLY A 447 -7.48 -9.36 -8.28
CA GLY A 447 -7.02 -8.52 -7.18
C GLY A 447 -5.59 -8.81 -6.73
N TRP A 448 -5.14 -8.03 -5.75
CA TRP A 448 -3.84 -8.13 -5.09
C TRP A 448 -3.92 -8.93 -3.79
N SER A 449 -2.80 -9.56 -3.42
CA SER A 449 -2.58 -10.18 -2.11
C SER A 449 -1.11 -10.08 -1.69
N GLY A 450 -0.80 -10.37 -0.42
CA GLY A 450 0.54 -10.21 0.16
C GLY A 450 0.67 -8.87 0.88
N ALA A 451 1.69 -8.07 0.54
CA ALA A 451 1.97 -6.78 1.18
C ALA A 451 0.93 -5.68 0.87
N CYS A 452 -0.06 -5.95 0.01
CA CYS A 452 -1.21 -5.10 -0.27
C CYS A 452 -2.41 -5.94 -0.73
N SER A 453 -3.60 -5.35 -0.72
CA SER A 453 -4.87 -5.99 -1.08
C SER A 453 -5.79 -5.07 -1.87
N GLY A 454 -6.76 -5.64 -2.59
CA GLY A 454 -7.81 -4.92 -3.32
C GLY A 454 -7.80 -5.18 -4.82
N SER A 455 -8.73 -4.56 -5.55
CA SER A 455 -8.92 -4.71 -7.00
C SER A 455 -8.46 -3.48 -7.83
N ALA A 456 -8.09 -2.39 -7.17
CA ALA A 456 -7.51 -1.17 -7.78
C ALA A 456 -5.98 -1.22 -7.78
N SER A 457 -5.29 -0.13 -8.12
CA SER A 457 -3.83 -0.02 -7.96
C SER A 457 -3.40 -0.27 -6.51
N CYS A 458 -2.34 -1.05 -6.29
CA CYS A 458 -1.81 -1.39 -4.98
C CYS A 458 -0.66 -0.47 -4.60
N SER A 459 -0.60 0.04 -3.37
CA SER A 459 0.51 0.89 -2.90
C SER A 459 1.22 0.26 -1.72
N VAL A 460 2.56 0.20 -1.77
CA VAL A 460 3.43 -0.46 -0.79
C VAL A 460 4.53 0.51 -0.38
N THR A 461 4.70 0.75 0.92
CA THR A 461 5.84 1.50 1.46
C THR A 461 6.98 0.55 1.81
N MET A 462 8.17 0.81 1.29
CA MET A 462 9.33 -0.08 1.41
C MET A 462 10.10 0.18 2.70
N THR A 463 9.65 -0.46 3.78
CA THR A 463 10.32 -0.45 5.10
C THR A 463 11.10 -1.74 5.39
N GLU A 464 10.87 -2.76 4.58
CA GLU A 464 11.50 -4.08 4.64
C GLU A 464 11.30 -4.76 3.27
N ALA A 465 11.90 -5.94 3.07
CA ALA A 465 11.65 -6.72 1.85
C ALA A 465 10.19 -7.22 1.84
N ARG A 466 9.49 -7.05 0.71
CA ARG A 466 8.05 -7.33 0.61
C ARG A 466 7.72 -8.14 -0.63
N ASN A 467 6.64 -8.92 -0.53
CA ASN A 467 6.12 -9.74 -1.62
C ASN A 467 4.66 -9.37 -1.91
N VAL A 468 4.33 -9.20 -3.20
CA VAL A 468 2.96 -8.93 -3.67
C VAL A 468 2.60 -9.94 -4.74
N THR A 469 1.36 -10.42 -4.73
CA THR A 469 0.83 -11.32 -5.76
C THR A 469 -0.34 -10.65 -6.48
N ALA A 470 -0.26 -10.57 -7.81
CA ALA A 470 -1.34 -10.10 -8.68
C ALA A 470 -2.07 -11.32 -9.28
N THR A 471 -3.34 -11.49 -8.99
CA THR A 471 -4.10 -12.67 -9.45
C THR A 471 -4.93 -12.34 -10.69
N PHE A 472 -4.78 -13.13 -11.74
CA PHE A 472 -5.57 -13.05 -12.97
C PHE A 472 -6.39 -14.32 -13.16
N SER A 473 -7.67 -14.18 -13.50
CA SER A 473 -8.54 -15.31 -13.81
C SER A 473 -8.80 -15.38 -15.31
N ALA A 474 -8.60 -16.54 -15.93
CA ALA A 474 -8.93 -16.70 -17.34
C ALA A 474 -10.44 -16.55 -17.54
N VAL A 475 -10.85 -15.74 -18.53
CA VAL A 475 -12.25 -15.70 -18.96
C VAL A 475 -12.48 -16.91 -19.86
N PRO A 476 -13.38 -17.85 -19.51
CA PRO A 476 -13.66 -19.00 -20.36
C PRO A 476 -14.20 -18.50 -21.71
N LYS A 477 -13.43 -18.69 -22.78
CA LYS A 477 -13.95 -18.48 -24.13
C LYS A 477 -14.99 -19.57 -24.41
N ARG A 478 -16.28 -19.24 -24.22
CA ARG A 478 -17.37 -20.09 -24.71
C ARG A 478 -17.27 -20.11 -26.24
N SER A 479 -17.26 -21.31 -26.81
CA SER A 479 -17.34 -21.49 -28.26
C SER A 479 -18.48 -22.45 -28.55
N PHE A 480 -19.15 -22.21 -29.68
CA PHE A 480 -20.23 -23.05 -30.15
C PHE A 480 -19.96 -23.51 -31.57
N SER A 481 -20.29 -24.76 -31.86
CA SER A 481 -20.08 -25.33 -33.19
C SER A 481 -21.12 -24.83 -34.19
N LEU A 482 -20.67 -24.35 -35.34
CA LEU A 482 -21.48 -24.18 -36.56
C LEU A 482 -21.23 -25.38 -37.48
N THR A 483 -22.30 -26.10 -37.82
CA THR A 483 -22.25 -27.22 -38.77
C THR A 483 -22.99 -26.83 -40.04
N VAL A 484 -22.34 -27.00 -41.20
CA VAL A 484 -22.97 -26.81 -42.51
C VAL A 484 -23.21 -28.17 -43.14
N VAL A 485 -24.43 -28.42 -43.57
CA VAL A 485 -24.81 -29.62 -44.32
C VAL A 485 -25.06 -29.22 -45.76
N LYS A 486 -24.47 -29.95 -46.71
CA LYS A 486 -24.83 -29.83 -48.13
C LYS A 486 -25.87 -30.86 -48.50
N SER A 487 -26.86 -30.46 -49.28
CA SER A 487 -27.90 -31.34 -49.80
C SER A 487 -28.28 -30.98 -51.24
N GLY A 488 -29.09 -31.83 -51.87
CA GLY A 488 -29.47 -31.71 -53.27
C GLY A 488 -28.57 -32.52 -54.22
N SER A 489 -28.88 -32.46 -55.51
CA SER A 489 -28.23 -33.28 -56.55
C SER A 489 -27.00 -32.64 -57.21
N GLY A 490 -26.73 -31.37 -56.90
CA GLY A 490 -25.64 -30.57 -57.47
C GLY A 490 -24.39 -30.52 -56.58
N LEU A 491 -23.26 -30.15 -57.19
CA LEU A 491 -22.00 -29.92 -56.48
C LEU A 491 -21.77 -28.43 -56.21
N GLY A 492 -21.18 -28.11 -55.07
CA GLY A 492 -20.79 -26.75 -54.70
C GLY A 492 -19.98 -26.71 -53.42
N THR A 493 -19.41 -25.56 -53.10
CA THR A 493 -18.67 -25.29 -51.87
C THR A 493 -19.34 -24.22 -51.03
N VAL A 494 -19.06 -24.23 -49.73
CA VAL A 494 -19.52 -23.21 -48.78
C VAL A 494 -18.31 -22.76 -47.99
N SER A 495 -18.05 -21.46 -47.96
CA SER A 495 -16.98 -20.85 -47.18
C SER A 495 -17.53 -19.85 -46.17
N SER A 496 -16.82 -19.63 -45.07
CA SER A 496 -17.18 -18.63 -44.04
C SER A 496 -16.22 -17.45 -43.92
N THR A 497 -16.76 -16.31 -43.48
CA THR A 497 -16.00 -15.18 -42.91
C THR A 497 -16.52 -14.88 -41.49
N PRO A 498 -15.70 -14.93 -40.43
CA PRO A 498 -14.28 -15.32 -40.41
C PRO A 498 -14.00 -16.73 -40.94
N ALA A 499 -12.77 -16.97 -41.41
CA ALA A 499 -12.38 -18.25 -41.98
C ALA A 499 -12.50 -19.39 -40.95
N GLY A 500 -12.94 -20.57 -41.40
CA GLY A 500 -13.07 -21.74 -40.53
C GLY A 500 -14.02 -22.82 -41.05
N ILE A 501 -15.02 -22.45 -41.85
CA ILE A 501 -15.79 -23.40 -42.65
C ILE A 501 -15.32 -23.30 -44.09
N ASP A 502 -14.83 -24.41 -44.63
CA ASP A 502 -14.63 -24.60 -46.07
C ASP A 502 -15.08 -26.02 -46.38
N CYS A 503 -16.35 -26.14 -46.78
CA CYS A 503 -17.03 -27.42 -46.90
C CYS A 503 -16.50 -28.30 -48.05
N GLY A 504 -15.25 -28.16 -48.50
CA GLY A 504 -14.54 -29.19 -49.27
C GLY A 504 -14.14 -30.35 -48.36
N PRO A 505 -13.13 -30.15 -47.48
CA PRO A 505 -12.76 -31.12 -46.44
C PRO A 505 -13.50 -30.94 -45.10
N ASP A 506 -13.84 -29.70 -44.69
CA ASP A 506 -14.32 -29.40 -43.33
C ASP A 506 -15.67 -28.66 -43.32
N CYS A 507 -16.70 -29.34 -42.82
CA CYS A 507 -18.08 -28.83 -42.77
C CYS A 507 -18.55 -28.45 -41.35
N LYS A 508 -17.64 -28.39 -40.38
CA LYS A 508 -17.96 -28.10 -38.97
C LYS A 508 -16.80 -27.36 -38.31
N GLN A 509 -17.10 -26.24 -37.65
CA GLN A 509 -16.11 -25.44 -36.95
C GLN A 509 -16.69 -24.80 -35.69
N SER A 510 -15.87 -24.63 -34.66
CA SER A 510 -16.24 -23.89 -33.45
C SER A 510 -15.85 -22.42 -33.57
N PHE A 511 -16.82 -21.54 -33.32
CA PHE A 511 -16.59 -20.09 -33.27
C PHE A 511 -16.89 -19.57 -31.86
N ALA A 512 -16.28 -18.46 -31.46
CA ALA A 512 -16.51 -17.83 -30.16
C ALA A 512 -17.97 -17.38 -30.00
N ASP A 513 -18.48 -17.43 -28.78
CA ASP A 513 -19.80 -16.90 -28.42
C ASP A 513 -19.92 -15.41 -28.81
N GLY A 514 -21.05 -15.03 -29.39
CA GLY A 514 -21.31 -13.69 -29.93
C GLY A 514 -20.69 -13.40 -31.30
N SER A 515 -19.85 -14.29 -31.84
CA SER A 515 -19.29 -14.10 -33.19
C SER A 515 -20.39 -14.09 -34.25
N SER A 516 -20.18 -13.30 -35.31
CA SER A 516 -21.05 -13.30 -36.48
C SER A 516 -20.33 -13.87 -37.69
N VAL A 517 -20.84 -15.00 -38.18
CA VAL A 517 -20.25 -15.77 -39.26
C VAL A 517 -21.10 -15.59 -40.52
N THR A 518 -20.50 -15.14 -41.60
CA THR A 518 -21.14 -15.01 -42.92
C THR A 518 -20.74 -16.19 -43.80
N LEU A 519 -21.71 -16.96 -44.26
CA LEU A 519 -21.57 -18.09 -45.18
C LEU A 519 -21.87 -17.65 -46.61
N VAL A 520 -21.01 -18.06 -47.53
CA VAL A 520 -21.16 -17.83 -48.97
C VAL A 520 -21.12 -19.19 -49.66
N ALA A 521 -22.14 -19.47 -50.47
CA ALA A 521 -22.20 -20.67 -51.29
C ALA A 521 -21.70 -20.36 -52.71
N LYS A 522 -20.87 -21.25 -53.25
CA LYS A 522 -20.39 -21.17 -54.64
C LYS A 522 -20.69 -22.50 -55.34
N SER A 523 -21.51 -22.48 -56.38
CA SER A 523 -21.80 -23.69 -57.16
C SER A 523 -20.63 -24.04 -58.10
N THR A 524 -20.43 -25.32 -58.35
CA THR A 524 -19.48 -25.82 -59.35
C THR A 524 -20.15 -25.82 -60.73
N SER A 525 -19.37 -25.89 -61.83
CA SER A 525 -19.89 -26.00 -63.20
C SER A 525 -20.91 -27.14 -63.32
N GLY A 526 -22.09 -26.88 -63.88
CA GLY A 526 -23.18 -27.85 -64.01
C GLY A 526 -24.10 -27.97 -62.78
N ALA A 527 -23.99 -27.06 -61.82
CA ALA A 527 -24.86 -26.97 -60.65
C ALA A 527 -25.21 -25.51 -60.30
N SER A 528 -26.29 -25.34 -59.54
CA SER A 528 -26.74 -24.04 -59.05
C SER A 528 -27.08 -24.12 -57.57
N PHE A 529 -26.82 -23.02 -56.86
CA PHE A 529 -27.22 -22.86 -55.47
C PHE A 529 -28.69 -22.42 -55.40
N THR A 530 -29.54 -23.20 -54.75
CA THR A 530 -31.00 -22.94 -54.70
C THR A 530 -31.42 -22.21 -53.43
N GLY A 531 -30.59 -22.20 -52.39
CA GLY A 531 -30.83 -21.44 -51.17
C GLY A 531 -30.35 -22.13 -49.90
N TRP A 532 -30.45 -21.39 -48.79
CA TRP A 532 -30.12 -21.84 -47.45
C TRP A 532 -31.34 -22.39 -46.69
N GLY A 533 -31.08 -23.35 -45.81
CA GLY A 533 -32.03 -23.90 -44.84
C GLY A 533 -31.45 -24.01 -43.42
N GLY A 534 -32.25 -24.52 -42.48
CA GLY A 534 -31.89 -24.62 -41.06
C GLY A 534 -31.90 -23.26 -40.35
N ASP A 535 -30.80 -22.93 -39.67
CA ASP A 535 -30.60 -21.64 -38.99
C ASP A 535 -30.38 -20.45 -39.97
N CYS A 536 -30.40 -20.70 -41.28
CA CYS A 536 -30.32 -19.72 -42.38
C CYS A 536 -31.52 -19.84 -43.33
N LYS A 537 -31.82 -18.76 -44.08
CA LYS A 537 -32.87 -18.73 -45.11
C LYS A 537 -32.48 -17.82 -46.29
N GLY A 538 -33.08 -18.07 -47.46
CA GLY A 538 -32.94 -17.22 -48.64
C GLY A 538 -31.80 -17.66 -49.58
N THR A 539 -31.51 -16.85 -50.59
CA THR A 539 -30.55 -17.16 -51.68
C THR A 539 -29.30 -16.28 -51.68
N ALA A 540 -29.26 -15.21 -50.88
CA ALA A 540 -28.08 -14.36 -50.68
C ALA A 540 -27.10 -14.99 -49.65
N SER A 541 -25.94 -14.38 -49.41
CA SER A 541 -25.02 -14.81 -48.34
C SER A 541 -25.73 -14.88 -46.98
N CYS A 542 -25.49 -15.92 -46.18
CA CYS A 542 -26.15 -16.08 -44.89
C CYS A 542 -25.29 -15.58 -43.72
N ARG A 543 -25.78 -14.66 -42.90
CA ARG A 543 -25.12 -14.21 -41.66
C ARG A 543 -25.75 -14.86 -40.43
N VAL A 544 -24.95 -15.58 -39.66
CA VAL A 544 -25.38 -16.33 -38.45
C VAL A 544 -24.67 -15.76 -37.23
N ALA A 545 -25.42 -15.49 -36.15
CA ALA A 545 -24.85 -15.16 -34.84
C ALA A 545 -24.68 -16.44 -34.00
N ILE A 546 -23.46 -16.65 -33.51
CA ILE A 546 -23.05 -17.85 -32.78
C ILE A 546 -23.24 -17.61 -31.28
N THR A 547 -24.46 -17.81 -30.79
CA THR A 547 -24.80 -17.74 -29.36
C THR A 547 -25.15 -19.10 -28.74
N ARG A 548 -25.16 -20.14 -29.60
CA ARG A 548 -25.36 -21.56 -29.28
C ARG A 548 -24.88 -22.38 -30.47
N ALA A 549 -24.89 -23.71 -30.37
CA ALA A 549 -24.61 -24.57 -31.53
C ALA A 549 -25.65 -24.32 -32.64
N ARG A 550 -25.20 -24.18 -33.88
CA ARG A 550 -26.02 -23.84 -35.05
C ARG A 550 -25.84 -24.85 -36.18
N LYS A 551 -26.90 -25.09 -36.93
CA LYS A 551 -26.90 -25.98 -38.11
C LYS A 551 -27.52 -25.26 -39.31
N VAL A 552 -26.74 -25.15 -40.37
CA VAL A 552 -27.14 -24.51 -41.63
C VAL A 552 -27.13 -25.55 -42.74
N GLU A 553 -28.12 -25.51 -43.61
CA GLU A 553 -28.18 -26.35 -44.80
C GLU A 553 -27.95 -25.50 -46.05
N ALA A 554 -27.10 -25.96 -46.97
CA ALA A 554 -26.85 -25.36 -48.27
C ALA A 554 -27.30 -26.31 -49.37
N VAL A 555 -28.31 -25.91 -50.13
CA VAL A 555 -28.92 -26.79 -51.14
C VAL A 555 -28.35 -26.44 -52.53
N PHE A 556 -27.78 -27.44 -53.20
CA PHE A 556 -27.27 -27.34 -54.56
C PHE A 556 -28.00 -28.31 -55.47
N GLU A 557 -28.47 -27.86 -56.63
CA GLU A 557 -29.13 -28.73 -57.61
C GLU A 557 -28.35 -28.80 -58.92
N SER A 558 -28.35 -29.97 -59.55
CA SER A 558 -27.70 -30.13 -60.85
C SER A 558 -28.48 -29.34 -61.91
N SER A 559 -27.77 -28.60 -62.76
CA SER A 559 -28.35 -27.91 -63.92
C SER A 559 -28.92 -28.88 -64.96
N ASN A 560 -28.61 -30.19 -64.84
CA ASN A 560 -29.00 -31.23 -65.77
C ASN A 560 -30.25 -32.00 -65.31
N ASP A 561 -30.86 -31.61 -64.19
CA ASP A 561 -32.10 -32.22 -63.72
C ASP A 561 -33.33 -31.56 -64.33
N PHE A 562 -34.41 -32.32 -64.50
CA PHE A 562 -35.69 -31.85 -65.01
C PHE A 562 -36.84 -32.68 -64.43
N LYS A 563 -38.01 -32.05 -64.28
CA LYS A 563 -39.23 -32.71 -63.80
C LYS A 563 -40.31 -32.69 -64.87
N ILE A 564 -40.97 -33.82 -65.12
CA ILE A 564 -42.19 -33.87 -65.93
C ILE A 564 -43.35 -33.47 -65.00
N ILE A 565 -43.85 -32.25 -65.13
CA ILE A 565 -44.89 -31.71 -64.24
C ILE A 565 -46.26 -32.32 -64.57
N SER A 566 -46.58 -32.44 -65.85
CA SER A 566 -47.86 -33.02 -66.27
C SER A 566 -47.78 -33.63 -67.65
N THR A 567 -48.59 -34.66 -67.88
CA THR A 567 -48.79 -35.25 -69.21
C THR A 567 -50.28 -35.52 -69.39
N ARG A 568 -50.85 -35.09 -70.51
CA ARG A 568 -52.25 -35.31 -70.87
C ARG A 568 -52.36 -35.73 -72.33
N ALA A 569 -53.28 -36.63 -72.63
CA ALA A 569 -53.62 -37.02 -73.99
C ALA A 569 -54.95 -36.37 -74.38
N ARG A 570 -54.99 -35.65 -75.50
CA ARG A 570 -56.24 -35.09 -76.05
C ARG A 570 -56.21 -35.12 -77.58
N HIS A 571 -57.30 -35.60 -78.19
CA HIS A 571 -57.48 -35.66 -79.65
C HIS A 571 -56.26 -36.22 -80.43
N GLY A 572 -55.67 -37.33 -79.97
CA GLY A 572 -54.51 -37.94 -80.63
C GLY A 572 -53.18 -37.20 -80.47
N VAL A 573 -53.08 -36.23 -79.54
CA VAL A 573 -51.86 -35.50 -79.19
C VAL A 573 -51.53 -35.69 -77.71
N ILE A 574 -50.28 -35.98 -77.40
CA ILE A 574 -49.76 -36.00 -76.02
C ILE A 574 -49.13 -34.65 -75.73
N HIS A 575 -49.72 -33.92 -74.77
CA HIS A 575 -49.20 -32.68 -74.24
C HIS A 575 -48.43 -32.96 -72.96
N SER A 576 -47.13 -32.68 -72.93
CA SER A 576 -46.30 -32.79 -71.73
C SER A 576 -45.70 -31.46 -71.34
N LYS A 577 -45.88 -31.06 -70.08
CA LYS A 577 -45.22 -29.90 -69.49
C LYS A 577 -44.02 -30.37 -68.67
N ILE A 578 -42.84 -29.94 -69.08
CA ILE A 578 -41.57 -30.29 -68.47
C ILE A 578 -41.01 -29.02 -67.84
N TRP A 579 -40.55 -29.12 -66.61
CA TRP A 579 -39.93 -28.03 -65.88
C TRP A 579 -38.44 -28.27 -65.72
N PHE A 580 -37.70 -27.23 -66.04
CA PHE A 580 -36.27 -27.16 -65.86
C PHE A 580 -36.02 -26.17 -64.72
N PRO A 581 -35.34 -26.61 -63.65
CA PRO A 581 -35.07 -25.76 -62.51
C PRO A 581 -34.21 -24.55 -62.89
N HIS A 582 -33.47 -24.58 -64.01
CA HIS A 582 -32.49 -23.54 -64.39
C HIS A 582 -32.40 -23.31 -65.91
N ALA A 583 -33.41 -22.68 -66.51
CA ALA A 583 -33.42 -22.39 -67.96
C ALA A 583 -32.52 -21.21 -68.41
N GLY A 584 -32.02 -20.39 -67.47
CA GLY A 584 -31.35 -19.13 -67.80
C GLY A 584 -29.83 -19.15 -68.03
N TYR A 585 -29.14 -20.30 -68.00
CA TYR A 585 -27.66 -20.31 -67.96
C TYR A 585 -26.93 -20.94 -69.14
N VAL A 586 -27.61 -21.63 -70.06
CA VAL A 586 -26.96 -22.24 -71.23
C VAL A 586 -27.96 -22.28 -72.37
N ALA A 587 -27.58 -21.97 -73.61
CA ALA A 587 -28.42 -22.27 -74.78
C ALA A 587 -28.65 -23.80 -74.83
N GLN A 588 -29.77 -24.26 -74.27
CA GLN A 588 -30.02 -25.67 -74.02
C GLN A 588 -30.53 -26.33 -75.30
N ARG A 589 -29.62 -26.94 -76.07
CA ARG A 589 -29.99 -27.66 -77.30
C ARG A 589 -30.32 -29.13 -76.99
N GLY A 590 -31.47 -29.60 -77.47
CA GLY A 590 -31.73 -31.04 -77.61
C GLY A 590 -32.47 -31.75 -76.47
N VAL A 591 -33.58 -31.21 -75.97
CA VAL A 591 -34.57 -32.06 -75.29
C VAL A 591 -35.22 -32.94 -76.35
N ARG A 592 -35.04 -34.26 -76.26
CA ARG A 592 -35.75 -35.23 -77.10
C ARG A 592 -36.82 -35.90 -76.26
N PHE A 593 -38.04 -35.85 -76.75
CA PHE A 593 -39.20 -36.53 -76.21
C PHE A 593 -39.58 -37.66 -77.16
N GLY A 594 -39.66 -38.88 -76.65
CA GLY A 594 -40.13 -40.04 -77.41
C GLY A 594 -41.25 -40.75 -76.67
N LEU A 595 -42.37 -40.93 -77.35
CA LEU A 595 -43.40 -41.87 -76.92
C LEU A 595 -43.09 -43.24 -77.53
N LEU A 596 -42.98 -44.26 -76.70
CA LEU A 596 -42.59 -45.61 -77.10
C LEU A 596 -43.70 -46.61 -76.75
N ARG A 597 -43.96 -47.56 -77.65
CA ARG A 597 -44.84 -48.72 -77.42
C ARG A 597 -44.01 -49.98 -77.69
N HIS A 598 -43.86 -50.84 -76.69
CA HIS A 598 -42.97 -52.02 -76.74
C HIS A 598 -41.57 -51.71 -77.31
N GLY A 599 -41.01 -50.53 -76.98
CA GLY A 599 -39.69 -50.10 -77.45
C GLY A 599 -39.67 -49.45 -78.84
N ALA A 600 -40.74 -49.53 -79.63
CA ALA A 600 -40.85 -48.86 -80.92
C ALA A 600 -41.37 -47.42 -80.76
N THR A 601 -40.79 -46.49 -81.51
CA THR A 601 -41.17 -45.06 -81.50
C THR A 601 -42.54 -44.85 -82.10
N VAL A 602 -43.48 -44.35 -81.30
CA VAL A 602 -44.84 -43.98 -81.70
C VAL A 602 -44.88 -42.55 -82.22
N CYS A 603 -44.18 -41.65 -81.52
CA CYS A 603 -43.95 -40.27 -81.95
C CYS A 603 -42.73 -39.69 -81.22
N THR A 604 -42.06 -38.73 -81.84
CA THR A 604 -40.96 -37.96 -81.23
C THR A 604 -41.15 -36.48 -81.48
N ASP A 605 -40.78 -35.66 -80.51
CA ASP A 605 -40.59 -34.21 -80.68
C ASP A 605 -39.24 -33.84 -80.07
N SER A 606 -38.56 -32.86 -80.67
CA SER A 606 -37.30 -32.35 -80.15
C SER A 606 -37.33 -30.84 -80.15
N ARG A 607 -37.13 -30.23 -78.98
CA ARG A 607 -37.12 -28.78 -78.82
C ARG A 607 -35.91 -28.33 -78.02
N ASN A 608 -35.48 -27.11 -78.31
CA ASN A 608 -34.51 -26.41 -77.48
C ASN A 608 -35.26 -25.70 -76.37
N VAL A 609 -34.72 -25.74 -75.15
CA VAL A 609 -35.25 -24.95 -74.04
C VAL A 609 -34.54 -23.60 -74.14
N GLY A 610 -35.28 -22.55 -74.48
CA GLY A 610 -34.76 -21.18 -74.37
C GLY A 610 -34.62 -20.78 -72.90
N GLU A 611 -34.71 -19.49 -72.58
CA GLU A 611 -34.66 -19.00 -71.19
C GLU A 611 -35.88 -19.41 -70.33
N ALA A 612 -36.87 -20.09 -70.91
CA ALA A 612 -38.10 -20.49 -70.25
C ALA A 612 -37.90 -21.71 -69.32
N SER A 613 -38.23 -21.54 -68.03
CA SER A 613 -38.19 -22.58 -66.99
C SER A 613 -39.19 -23.73 -67.20
N THR A 614 -40.07 -23.62 -68.20
CA THR A 614 -40.98 -24.70 -68.59
C THR A 614 -41.04 -24.86 -70.10
N LEU A 615 -40.95 -26.10 -70.56
CA LEU A 615 -41.13 -26.49 -71.96
C LEU A 615 -42.42 -27.30 -72.10
N ASN A 616 -43.29 -26.87 -73.00
CA ASN A 616 -44.42 -27.67 -73.44
C ASN A 616 -44.01 -28.43 -74.71
N ILE A 617 -44.17 -29.75 -74.68
CA ILE A 617 -43.87 -30.63 -75.80
C ILE A 617 -45.15 -31.35 -76.21
N ASP A 618 -45.42 -31.32 -77.52
CA ASP A 618 -46.61 -31.90 -78.11
C ASP A 618 -46.22 -33.00 -79.10
N CYS A 619 -46.72 -34.21 -78.87
CA CYS A 619 -46.36 -35.39 -79.66
C CYS A 619 -47.62 -35.96 -80.30
N ARG A 620 -47.75 -35.85 -81.62
CA ARG A 620 -48.90 -36.37 -82.38
C ARG A 620 -48.73 -37.87 -82.62
N LEU A 621 -49.71 -38.67 -82.22
CA LEU A 621 -49.71 -40.11 -82.47
C LEU A 621 -49.82 -40.40 -83.98
N ASN A 622 -49.14 -41.45 -84.46
CA ASN A 622 -49.34 -41.95 -85.84
C ASN A 622 -50.73 -42.59 -86.03
N ASP A 623 -51.19 -42.68 -87.28
CA ASP A 623 -52.55 -43.13 -87.58
C ASP A 623 -52.83 -44.57 -87.16
N THR A 624 -51.84 -45.46 -87.25
CA THR A 624 -51.95 -46.85 -86.77
C THR A 624 -52.24 -46.91 -85.27
N THR A 625 -51.56 -46.08 -84.47
CA THR A 625 -51.75 -46.03 -83.02
C THR A 625 -53.05 -45.31 -82.64
N ARG A 626 -53.45 -44.28 -83.41
CA ARG A 626 -54.76 -43.62 -83.24
C ARG A 626 -55.93 -44.59 -83.44
N ARG A 627 -55.87 -45.43 -84.49
CA ARG A 627 -56.90 -46.45 -84.74
C ARG A 627 -56.92 -47.52 -83.65
N ALA A 628 -55.75 -47.96 -83.19
CA ALA A 628 -55.65 -48.97 -82.12
C ALA A 628 -56.26 -48.50 -80.78
N LEU A 629 -56.22 -47.19 -80.49
CA LEU A 629 -56.78 -46.60 -79.27
C LEU A 629 -58.31 -46.64 -79.18
N CYS A 630 -59.04 -46.91 -80.28
CA CYS A 630 -60.50 -47.02 -80.22
C CYS A 630 -60.96 -48.31 -79.51
N TRP A 631 -60.12 -49.35 -79.47
CA TRP A 631 -60.50 -50.67 -78.97
C TRP A 631 -60.17 -50.88 -77.49
N HIS A 632 -58.93 -50.61 -77.08
CA HIS A 632 -58.47 -50.80 -75.69
C HIS A 632 -57.46 -49.71 -75.27
N PRO A 633 -57.33 -49.44 -73.96
CA PRO A 633 -56.24 -48.60 -73.46
C PRO A 633 -54.88 -49.19 -73.82
N ILE A 634 -53.94 -48.33 -74.24
CA ILE A 634 -52.61 -48.78 -74.68
C ILE A 634 -51.57 -48.35 -73.65
N PRO A 635 -50.80 -49.30 -73.06
CA PRO A 635 -49.64 -48.96 -72.25
C PRO A 635 -48.53 -48.40 -73.14
N VAL A 636 -48.01 -47.23 -72.77
CA VAL A 636 -46.90 -46.58 -73.46
C VAL A 636 -45.91 -46.04 -72.43
N SER A 637 -44.66 -45.85 -72.86
CA SER A 637 -43.64 -45.19 -72.06
C SER A 637 -43.21 -43.90 -72.72
N ILE A 638 -43.17 -42.82 -71.95
CA ILE A 638 -42.60 -41.54 -72.34
C ILE A 638 -41.15 -41.54 -71.90
N LYS A 639 -40.23 -41.46 -72.84
CA LYS A 639 -38.81 -41.25 -72.56
C LYS A 639 -38.46 -39.81 -72.93
N THR A 640 -38.09 -39.03 -71.93
CA THR A 640 -37.51 -37.69 -72.13
C THR A 640 -36.02 -37.78 -71.90
N THR A 641 -35.22 -37.35 -72.87
CA THR A 641 -33.77 -37.21 -72.72
C THR A 641 -33.39 -35.74 -72.81
N PHE A 642 -32.58 -35.28 -71.86
CA PHE A 642 -32.00 -33.96 -71.85
C PHE A 642 -30.48 -34.07 -71.93
N THR A 643 -29.89 -33.40 -72.92
CA THR A 643 -28.43 -33.30 -73.05
C THR A 643 -28.06 -31.82 -73.05
N PRO A 644 -27.41 -31.32 -71.99
CA PRO A 644 -26.90 -29.96 -71.99
C PRO A 644 -25.62 -29.88 -72.84
N THR A 645 -25.32 -28.69 -73.34
CA THR A 645 -24.08 -28.41 -74.06
C THR A 645 -22.87 -28.70 -73.16
N GLY A 646 -22.06 -29.69 -73.50
CA GLY A 646 -20.89 -30.11 -72.71
C GLY A 646 -21.20 -30.94 -71.46
N GLY A 647 -22.45 -31.37 -71.27
CA GLY A 647 -22.88 -32.16 -70.11
C GLY A 647 -23.30 -33.60 -70.46
N LEU A 648 -23.42 -34.44 -69.43
CA LEU A 648 -23.92 -35.81 -69.57
C LEU A 648 -25.43 -35.82 -69.88
N THR A 649 -25.84 -36.65 -70.85
CA THR A 649 -27.25 -36.88 -71.16
C THR A 649 -27.95 -37.56 -70.00
N ARG A 650 -29.08 -37.00 -69.54
CA ARG A 650 -30.00 -37.67 -68.59
C ARG A 650 -31.29 -38.05 -69.27
N SER A 651 -31.79 -39.25 -68.96
CA SER A 651 -33.09 -39.72 -69.43
C SER A 651 -34.02 -40.05 -68.28
N ARG A 652 -35.29 -39.65 -68.38
CA ARG A 652 -36.36 -40.12 -67.49
C ARG A 652 -37.41 -40.83 -68.33
N THR A 653 -37.84 -42.00 -67.87
CA THR A 653 -38.92 -42.77 -68.49
C THR A 653 -40.12 -42.79 -67.55
N ARG A 654 -41.31 -42.46 -68.05
CA ARG A 654 -42.57 -42.56 -67.33
C ARG A 654 -43.54 -43.46 -68.09
N TYR A 655 -44.10 -44.45 -67.42
CA TYR A 655 -45.14 -45.30 -67.99
C TYR A 655 -46.51 -44.66 -67.78
N ILE A 656 -47.33 -44.65 -68.82
CA ILE A 656 -48.71 -44.17 -68.77
C ILE A 656 -49.62 -45.11 -69.57
N LEU A 657 -50.90 -45.14 -69.20
CA LEU A 657 -51.93 -45.79 -70.00
C LEU A 657 -52.65 -44.73 -70.82
N LEU A 658 -52.69 -44.88 -72.14
CA LEU A 658 -53.47 -44.01 -73.01
C LEU A 658 -54.91 -44.52 -73.10
N HIS A 659 -55.86 -43.67 -72.73
CA HIS A 659 -57.29 -43.94 -72.81
C HIS A 659 -57.94 -43.20 -74.00
N ARG A 660 -59.08 -43.71 -74.48
CA ARG A 660 -59.77 -43.35 -75.74
C ARG A 660 -59.78 -41.85 -76.06
N THR A 661 -59.35 -41.51 -77.27
CA THR A 661 -59.68 -40.24 -77.95
C THR A 661 -60.18 -40.55 -79.36
N CYS A 662 -61.37 -41.12 -79.50
CA CYS A 662 -62.04 -41.25 -80.80
C CYS A 662 -63.24 -40.30 -80.79
N SER A 663 -63.01 -39.08 -81.27
CA SER A 663 -64.08 -38.23 -81.81
C SER A 663 -63.68 -38.00 -83.27
N GLY A 664 -64.42 -38.59 -84.21
CA GLY A 664 -64.27 -38.34 -85.65
C GLY A 664 -63.61 -39.42 -86.53
N ILE A 665 -63.75 -40.72 -86.23
CA ILE A 665 -63.49 -41.77 -87.26
C ILE A 665 -64.59 -42.83 -87.16
N LEU A 666 -65.73 -42.57 -87.79
CA LEU A 666 -66.71 -43.51 -88.35
C LEU A 666 -67.85 -42.65 -88.92
N GLY A 667 -68.01 -42.64 -90.25
CA GLY A 667 -69.21 -42.22 -90.98
C GLY A 667 -69.64 -40.77 -90.80
#